data_AF-R6HZ39-F1
#
_entry.id   AF-R6HZ39-F1
#
_cell.length_a   1.000
_cell.length_b   1.000
_cell.length_c   1.000
_cell.angle_alpha   90.00
_cell.angle_beta   90.00
_cell.angle_gamma   90.00
#
_symmetry.space_group_name_H-M   'P 1'
#
loop_
_entity.id
_entity.type
_entity.pdbx_description
1 polymer ?
#
loop_
_entity_poly.entity_id
_entity_poly.type
_entity_poly.pdbx_seq_one_letter_code
_entity_poly.pdbx_strand_id
1 'polypeptide(L)'
;MRRFFAFFILAAVLCGLTSGHAGASSPAPVVTDNAGDHNYEGNTARPVRSYLMAGNGSFMTRVEYTGDRITVESYNETGQILSQQDLAVELPLFGGFYSGDQYNFFVFGQENPEEDDGREVIRVVRYTKDWRRLDDARLTGANTVTPFHAGSLCMVQCGDMLYIRTSHKMYQNPSDGLNHQANLTFCVQISTMEVTDRHTAVSRFGFGYVSHSFNQFLALRDTTLLAADHGDAYPRAVVLSRCARPGGEETFSGYADMVEVLPICGETGDNRTGLSLGGLAATSSAYLVAGCSVAQNEESAFDGVRNIFVTSTPAQNFTQSATELRWITSFEDSQPAGASNPYLVKLGEDRLLLLWEAQEELQFGFLDGSGKLVGNIYHGSGRLSDCQPVILEGSVWWYCTAKSGPVFYRLDPKTGGLECLNGSVSVTLDPNGGTVSPSMVSVTYGASYGPLPDPVRLDYAFAGWYLDQGGTKLRVTEDTQVTIGRDHTLYAQWTPAPHTHDYKADVTPPSCTEGGYTTYTCTLCGHSYRDTYTPALGHSLGPAVCKQEPTCTDPGLQERACIRCGHSQPETIAPLGHAYDQGIVAQEPTCTSPGTTVYTCTRCGIRETQAISPLPHQYGELVTPPTCTEEGYTTHTCSVCGNSYVDCYVNPRGHSWDKGRVTTPPTPAKPGVKTYVCTRCNENRTESIGPWPNPFVDVEEGRYYYTPVLWAVYAGVASGIDRTHFMPEQTCTRGQVVTFLWRAKGCPAPESAQCPFLDVTPKRYYYDAVLWAAEQGITAGVDATHFNPEGVVTRGQLVTFLWRAGGCPAVSGRNPFVDVTQDRFYYDAVLWAAARGITLGIDATHFMPNRSCTRGQVATFLFRESEG
;
A
#
# COMPACT_ATOMS: atom_id res chain seq x y z
N MET A 1 -52.33 -28.77 4.29
CA MET A 1 -53.54 -27.91 4.44
C MET A 1 -53.31 -26.61 3.65
N ARG A 2 -54.39 -25.96 3.17
CA ARG A 2 -54.56 -24.54 2.75
C ARG A 2 -53.28 -23.73 2.42
N ARG A 3 -53.07 -23.30 1.15
CA ARG A 3 -53.52 -22.02 0.53
C ARG A 3 -52.78 -20.79 1.12
N PHE A 4 -52.29 -19.79 0.38
CA PHE A 4 -52.40 -19.35 -1.03
C PHE A 4 -50.98 -18.93 -1.54
N PHE A 5 -50.68 -18.31 -2.70
CA PHE A 5 -51.46 -17.66 -3.78
C PHE A 5 -50.83 -17.98 -5.18
N ALA A 6 -51.05 -17.14 -6.20
CA ALA A 6 -50.50 -17.20 -7.57
C ALA A 6 -50.63 -15.80 -8.26
N PHE A 7 -50.34 -15.72 -9.57
CA PHE A 7 -50.44 -14.58 -10.55
C PHE A 7 -49.15 -13.75 -10.79
N PHE A 8 -48.77 -13.26 -12.00
CA PHE A 8 -49.18 -13.33 -13.43
C PHE A 8 -47.86 -13.48 -14.27
N ILE A 9 -47.65 -14.28 -15.33
CA ILE A 9 -48.17 -14.33 -16.73
C ILE A 9 -47.83 -13.11 -17.65
N LEU A 10 -46.98 -13.40 -18.66
CA LEU A 10 -46.79 -12.82 -20.03
C LEU A 10 -46.86 -11.30 -20.30
N ALA A 11 -45.81 -10.74 -20.96
CA ALA A 11 -45.75 -10.56 -22.43
C ALA A 11 -44.73 -9.49 -22.90
N ALA A 12 -43.80 -9.85 -23.79
CA ALA A 12 -43.20 -8.96 -24.82
C ALA A 12 -42.47 -9.79 -25.89
N VAL A 13 -42.75 -9.54 -27.18
CA VAL A 13 -42.19 -10.30 -28.31
C VAL A 13 -41.79 -9.31 -29.43
N LEU A 14 -40.57 -9.50 -29.95
CA LEU A 14 -39.95 -8.93 -31.17
C LEU A 14 -40.03 -7.41 -31.43
N CYS A 15 -38.86 -6.78 -31.32
CA CYS A 15 -38.17 -6.04 -32.39
C CYS A 15 -36.70 -5.92 -31.93
N GLY A 16 -35.64 -6.01 -32.71
CA GLY A 16 -35.41 -5.85 -34.14
C GLY A 16 -33.96 -5.33 -34.25
N LEU A 17 -33.13 -5.94 -35.09
CA LEU A 17 -31.68 -5.67 -35.18
C LEU A 17 -31.36 -4.18 -35.37
N THR A 18 -30.50 -3.61 -34.51
CA THR A 18 -29.19 -2.99 -34.85
C THR A 18 -28.63 -2.24 -33.65
N SER A 19 -27.59 -2.77 -33.00
CA SER A 19 -26.66 -1.98 -32.20
C SER A 19 -25.27 -2.15 -32.82
N GLY A 20 -24.79 -1.10 -33.47
CA GLY A 20 -23.43 -1.09 -34.02
C GLY A 20 -22.40 -1.28 -32.89
N HIS A 21 -21.20 -1.73 -33.25
CA HIS A 21 -20.06 -1.69 -32.33
C HIS A 21 -19.74 -0.21 -32.07
N ALA A 22 -20.28 0.33 -30.98
CA ALA A 22 -19.71 1.51 -30.36
C ALA A 22 -18.31 1.12 -29.89
N GLY A 23 -17.27 1.70 -30.50
CA GLY A 23 -15.92 1.55 -30.00
C GLY A 23 -15.90 2.01 -28.55
N ALA A 24 -15.43 1.15 -27.64
CA ALA A 24 -15.29 1.51 -26.24
C ALA A 24 -14.33 2.71 -26.17
N SER A 25 -14.84 3.88 -25.76
CA SER A 25 -14.01 5.03 -25.46
C SER A 25 -13.06 4.65 -24.32
N SER A 26 -11.76 4.92 -24.47
CA SER A 26 -10.80 4.80 -23.38
C SER A 26 -11.33 5.53 -22.13
N PRO A 27 -11.14 4.97 -20.92
CA PRO A 27 -11.61 5.61 -19.69
C PRO A 27 -10.99 7.00 -19.54
N ALA A 28 -11.70 7.92 -18.87
CA ALA A 28 -11.16 9.24 -18.57
C ALA A 28 -10.47 9.22 -17.18
N PRO A 29 -9.27 9.78 -17.03
CA PRO A 29 -8.61 9.87 -15.72
C PRO A 29 -9.43 10.58 -14.66
N VAL A 30 -9.36 10.11 -13.42
CA VAL A 30 -9.97 10.77 -12.25
C VAL A 30 -9.29 12.12 -12.01
N VAL A 31 -10.14 13.14 -11.98
CA VAL A 31 -9.77 14.53 -11.69
C VAL A 31 -9.81 14.76 -10.18
N THR A 32 -8.69 15.20 -9.62
CA THR A 32 -8.57 15.63 -8.22
C THR A 32 -7.81 16.97 -8.14
N ASP A 33 -7.52 17.43 -6.93
CA ASP A 33 -6.63 18.57 -6.70
C ASP A 33 -5.69 18.24 -5.53
N ASN A 34 -4.57 17.59 -5.86
CA ASN A 34 -3.53 17.20 -4.90
C ASN A 34 -2.34 18.18 -4.87
N ALA A 35 -2.48 19.34 -5.50
CA ALA A 35 -1.37 20.15 -5.94
C ALA A 35 -0.82 21.05 -4.81
N GLY A 36 0.33 20.68 -4.25
CA GLY A 36 0.89 21.27 -3.04
C GLY A 36 0.59 20.50 -1.74
N ASP A 37 -0.14 19.37 -1.79
CA ASP A 37 -0.53 18.57 -0.62
C ASP A 37 0.65 17.82 0.07
N HIS A 38 1.86 17.89 -0.49
CA HIS A 38 3.10 17.48 0.20
C HIS A 38 3.50 18.43 1.34
N ASN A 39 2.92 19.63 1.38
CA ASN A 39 3.05 20.56 2.48
C ASN A 39 2.11 20.18 3.63
N TYR A 40 2.42 20.70 4.82
CA TYR A 40 1.58 20.51 6.00
C TYR A 40 0.33 21.38 5.92
N GLU A 41 -0.78 20.90 6.49
CA GLU A 41 -1.93 21.74 6.81
C GLU A 41 -1.67 22.40 8.16
N GLY A 42 -1.34 23.70 8.13
CA GLY A 42 -0.90 24.41 9.33
C GLY A 42 0.40 23.81 9.86
N ASN A 43 0.32 23.09 10.98
CA ASN A 43 1.49 22.51 11.66
C ASN A 43 1.66 21.01 11.45
N THR A 44 0.74 20.33 10.74
CA THR A 44 0.70 18.87 10.70
C THR A 44 0.62 18.29 9.30
N ALA A 45 1.23 17.13 9.10
CA ALA A 45 1.00 16.32 7.91
C ALA A 45 -0.40 15.68 7.94
N ARG A 46 -0.80 15.13 6.80
CA ARG A 46 -2.02 14.34 6.63
C ARG A 46 -1.68 12.93 6.11
N PRO A 47 -2.61 11.97 6.18
CA PRO A 47 -2.56 10.76 5.37
C PRO A 47 -2.42 11.08 3.88
N VAL A 48 -1.41 10.50 3.23
CA VAL A 48 -1.19 10.59 1.78
C VAL A 48 -2.35 9.91 1.04
N ARG A 49 -2.77 10.47 -0.09
CA ARG A 49 -3.92 10.05 -0.90
C ARG A 49 -3.53 9.73 -2.35
N SER A 50 -2.44 10.32 -2.82
CA SER A 50 -1.89 10.15 -4.16
C SER A 50 -0.70 9.19 -4.15
N TYR A 51 -0.74 8.15 -4.97
CA TYR A 51 0.36 7.19 -5.07
C TYR A 51 0.63 6.81 -6.53
N LEU A 52 1.91 6.66 -6.85
CA LEU A 52 2.40 6.15 -8.14
C LEU A 52 3.32 4.96 -7.89
N MET A 53 3.27 3.96 -8.77
CA MET A 53 4.17 2.80 -8.71
C MET A 53 4.33 2.16 -10.10
N ALA A 54 5.25 1.20 -10.22
CA ALA A 54 5.37 0.37 -11.42
C ALA A 54 4.07 -0.41 -11.68
N GLY A 55 3.68 -0.52 -12.95
CA GLY A 55 2.46 -1.21 -13.34
C GLY A 55 2.60 -2.73 -13.35
N ASN A 56 1.49 -3.44 -13.08
CA ASN A 56 1.43 -4.88 -13.32
C ASN A 56 0.99 -5.14 -14.77
N GLY A 57 1.94 -5.20 -15.69
CA GLY A 57 1.68 -5.30 -17.15
C GLY A 57 1.37 -3.96 -17.84
N SER A 58 1.20 -2.87 -17.09
CA SER A 58 1.30 -1.49 -17.58
C SER A 58 2.66 -0.89 -17.21
N PHE A 59 2.98 0.31 -17.72
CA PHE A 59 4.23 1.00 -17.35
C PHE A 59 4.18 1.50 -15.90
N MET A 60 3.09 2.21 -15.57
CA MET A 60 2.82 2.69 -14.22
C MET A 60 1.38 2.41 -13.80
N THR A 61 1.14 2.43 -12.49
CA THR A 61 -0.19 2.43 -11.91
C THR A 61 -0.29 3.54 -10.86
N ARG A 62 -1.32 4.37 -11.00
CA ARG A 62 -1.74 5.39 -10.04
C ARG A 62 -2.79 4.80 -9.10
N VAL A 63 -2.73 5.17 -7.83
CA VAL A 63 -3.78 4.90 -6.83
C VAL A 63 -4.15 6.24 -6.20
N GLU A 64 -5.42 6.60 -6.30
CA GLU A 64 -5.94 7.90 -5.84
C GLU A 64 -7.10 7.68 -4.85
N TYR A 65 -7.00 8.24 -3.64
CA TYR A 65 -8.13 8.30 -2.71
C TYR A 65 -8.88 9.64 -2.85
N THR A 66 -10.13 9.60 -3.32
CA THR A 66 -10.93 10.81 -3.59
C THR A 66 -11.82 11.24 -2.42
N GLY A 67 -11.80 10.50 -1.30
CA GLY A 67 -12.59 10.80 -0.09
C GLY A 67 -13.77 9.86 0.13
N ASP A 68 -14.35 9.28 -0.93
CA ASP A 68 -15.46 8.32 -0.87
C ASP A 68 -15.13 6.95 -1.53
N ARG A 69 -14.08 6.90 -2.35
CA ARG A 69 -13.59 5.70 -3.03
C ARG A 69 -12.06 5.76 -3.20
N ILE A 70 -11.49 4.63 -3.56
CA ILE A 70 -10.12 4.54 -4.10
C ILE A 70 -10.24 4.21 -5.58
N THR A 71 -9.60 4.98 -6.45
CA THR A 71 -9.53 4.66 -7.89
C THR A 71 -8.11 4.23 -8.25
N VAL A 72 -8.00 3.12 -8.97
CA VAL A 72 -6.75 2.57 -9.48
C VAL A 72 -6.74 2.71 -10.99
N GLU A 73 -5.66 3.26 -11.53
CA GLU A 73 -5.53 3.59 -12.95
C GLU A 73 -4.18 3.14 -13.50
N SER A 74 -4.19 2.41 -14.60
CA SER A 74 -2.96 1.96 -15.28
C SER A 74 -2.66 2.85 -16.48
N TYR A 75 -1.40 3.19 -16.66
CA TYR A 75 -0.92 4.07 -17.74
C TYR A 75 0.26 3.47 -18.50
N ASN A 76 0.45 3.89 -19.75
CA ASN A 76 1.67 3.63 -20.51
C ASN A 76 2.78 4.67 -20.21
N GLU A 77 3.93 4.51 -20.85
CA GLU A 77 5.10 5.40 -20.70
C GLU A 77 4.86 6.86 -21.12
N THR A 78 3.82 7.12 -21.93
CA THR A 78 3.47 8.47 -22.41
C THR A 78 2.40 9.16 -21.55
N GLY A 79 1.96 8.52 -20.45
CA GLY A 79 0.92 9.06 -19.56
C GLY A 79 -0.51 8.84 -20.05
N GLN A 80 -0.73 8.04 -21.10
CA GLN A 80 -2.07 7.68 -21.58
C GLN A 80 -2.66 6.56 -20.72
N ILE A 81 -3.92 6.72 -20.32
CA ILE A 81 -4.64 5.75 -19.49
C ILE A 81 -5.05 4.52 -20.31
N LEU A 82 -4.85 3.35 -19.71
CA LEU A 82 -5.10 2.03 -20.29
C LEU A 82 -6.33 1.36 -19.66
N SER A 83 -6.46 1.47 -18.33
CA SER A 83 -7.58 0.93 -17.56
C SER A 83 -7.80 1.71 -16.27
N GLN A 84 -9.01 1.60 -15.73
CA GLN A 84 -9.46 2.24 -14.49
C GLN A 84 -10.40 1.28 -13.75
N GLN A 85 -10.31 1.26 -12.42
CA GLN A 85 -11.23 0.52 -11.56
C GLN A 85 -11.36 1.21 -10.19
N ASP A 86 -12.55 1.17 -9.61
CA ASP A 86 -12.80 1.65 -8.25
C ASP A 86 -12.74 0.48 -7.24
N LEU A 87 -12.09 0.72 -6.10
CA LEU A 87 -11.98 -0.20 -4.96
C LEU A 87 -12.75 0.34 -3.75
N ALA A 88 -13.24 -0.58 -2.92
CA ALA A 88 -14.01 -0.25 -1.74
C ALA A 88 -13.16 0.38 -0.62
N VAL A 89 -13.72 1.39 0.05
CA VAL A 89 -13.18 1.98 1.27
C VAL A 89 -13.78 1.22 2.46
N GLU A 90 -12.97 0.44 3.18
CA GLU A 90 -13.48 -0.53 4.16
C GLU A 90 -13.80 0.08 5.55
N LEU A 91 -13.22 1.23 5.91
CA LEU A 91 -13.54 2.01 7.12
C LEU A 91 -13.49 3.53 6.82
N PRO A 92 -14.16 4.40 7.62
CA PRO A 92 -14.37 5.82 7.27
C PRO A 92 -13.11 6.71 7.19
N LEU A 93 -12.00 6.32 7.81
CA LEU A 93 -10.75 7.07 7.78
C LEU A 93 -9.74 6.33 6.90
N PHE A 94 -9.18 7.02 5.90
CA PHE A 94 -8.09 6.51 5.08
C PHE A 94 -6.74 6.83 5.73
N GLY A 95 -5.93 5.79 5.98
CA GLY A 95 -4.59 5.91 6.55
C GLY A 95 -3.50 5.92 5.48
N GLY A 96 -3.58 5.04 4.48
CA GLY A 96 -2.66 5.06 3.35
C GLY A 96 -2.58 3.76 2.55
N PHE A 97 -1.68 3.75 1.57
CA PHE A 97 -1.41 2.63 0.67
C PHE A 97 0.08 2.24 0.65
N TYR A 98 0.36 0.95 0.45
CA TYR A 98 1.72 0.43 0.24
C TYR A 98 1.72 -0.72 -0.77
N SER A 99 2.67 -0.70 -1.69
CA SER A 99 2.93 -1.76 -2.65
C SER A 99 4.16 -2.54 -2.19
N GLY A 100 3.93 -3.69 -1.54
CA GLY A 100 5.00 -4.60 -1.10
C GLY A 100 5.51 -5.50 -2.22
N ASP A 101 6.27 -6.54 -1.91
CA ASP A 101 6.89 -7.38 -2.95
C ASP A 101 5.83 -8.17 -3.76
N GLN A 102 4.93 -8.85 -3.06
CA GLN A 102 3.92 -9.75 -3.65
C GLN A 102 2.50 -9.19 -3.63
N TYR A 103 2.24 -8.22 -2.76
CA TYR A 103 0.88 -7.78 -2.42
C TYR A 103 0.77 -6.25 -2.39
N ASN A 104 -0.47 -5.79 -2.43
CA ASN A 104 -0.86 -4.40 -2.25
C ASN A 104 -1.60 -4.30 -0.91
N PHE A 105 -1.35 -3.24 -0.13
CA PHE A 105 -1.91 -3.05 1.20
C PHE A 105 -2.57 -1.68 1.31
N PHE A 106 -3.80 -1.66 1.81
CA PHE A 106 -4.49 -0.43 2.22
C PHE A 106 -4.67 -0.43 3.73
N VAL A 107 -4.48 0.72 4.34
CA VAL A 107 -4.72 0.93 5.77
C VAL A 107 -5.90 1.88 5.94
N PHE A 108 -6.93 1.43 6.64
CA PHE A 108 -8.12 2.20 7.00
C PHE A 108 -8.28 2.24 8.51
N GLY A 109 -9.15 3.10 9.02
CA GLY A 109 -9.43 3.22 10.44
C GLY A 109 -10.79 3.84 10.75
N GLN A 110 -11.16 3.82 12.03
CA GLN A 110 -12.41 4.37 12.51
C GLN A 110 -12.26 4.96 13.92
N GLU A 111 -13.14 5.90 14.26
CA GLU A 111 -13.19 6.52 15.59
C GLU A 111 -13.60 5.52 16.69
N ASN A 112 -13.04 5.71 17.87
CA ASN A 112 -13.35 5.02 19.13
C ASN A 112 -13.54 6.05 20.27
N PRO A 113 -14.62 6.86 20.24
CA PRO A 113 -14.89 7.89 21.24
C PRO A 113 -15.29 7.33 22.62
N GLU A 114 -15.57 6.03 22.69
CA GLU A 114 -15.95 5.31 23.91
C GLU A 114 -14.73 4.73 24.66
N GLU A 115 -13.53 4.83 24.09
CA GLU A 115 -12.28 4.26 24.61
C GLU A 115 -12.35 2.74 24.86
N ASP A 116 -13.12 2.04 24.02
CA ASP A 116 -13.33 0.59 24.10
C ASP A 116 -12.14 -0.18 23.48
N ASP A 117 -11.40 -0.93 24.31
CA ASP A 117 -10.32 -1.81 23.84
C ASP A 117 -10.81 -2.99 22.98
N GLY A 118 -12.10 -3.34 23.03
CA GLY A 118 -12.71 -4.32 22.13
C GLY A 118 -12.89 -3.82 20.69
N ARG A 119 -12.86 -2.49 20.48
CA ARG A 119 -13.17 -1.86 19.19
C ARG A 119 -11.98 -1.90 18.23
N GLU A 120 -12.26 -2.26 16.98
CA GLU A 120 -11.30 -2.11 15.87
C GLU A 120 -11.06 -0.62 15.63
N VAL A 121 -9.80 -0.19 15.60
CA VAL A 121 -9.41 1.19 15.29
C VAL A 121 -8.67 1.31 13.97
N ILE A 122 -7.90 0.29 13.58
CA ILE A 122 -7.16 0.25 12.31
C ILE A 122 -7.34 -1.13 11.65
N ARG A 123 -7.55 -1.16 10.33
CA ARG A 123 -7.57 -2.35 9.49
C ARG A 123 -6.53 -2.24 8.39
N VAL A 124 -5.72 -3.28 8.20
CA VAL A 124 -4.79 -3.42 7.07
C VAL A 124 -5.36 -4.48 6.13
N VAL A 125 -5.80 -4.08 4.94
CA VAL A 125 -6.44 -4.96 3.94
C VAL A 125 -5.43 -5.32 2.86
N ARG A 126 -5.28 -6.61 2.58
CA ARG A 126 -4.36 -7.16 1.59
C ARG A 126 -5.06 -7.46 0.27
N TYR A 127 -4.40 -7.10 -0.82
CA TYR A 127 -4.82 -7.30 -2.20
C TYR A 127 -3.71 -7.98 -3.00
N THR A 128 -4.07 -8.73 -4.04
CA THR A 128 -3.10 -9.14 -5.09
C THR A 128 -2.60 -7.92 -5.87
N LYS A 129 -1.52 -8.07 -6.64
CA LYS A 129 -1.09 -7.03 -7.61
C LYS A 129 -2.15 -6.72 -8.67
N ASP A 130 -3.03 -7.68 -8.96
CA ASP A 130 -4.22 -7.54 -9.80
C ASP A 130 -5.48 -7.10 -9.03
N TRP A 131 -5.32 -6.52 -7.84
CA TRP A 131 -6.38 -5.83 -7.10
C TRP A 131 -7.56 -6.69 -6.65
N ARG A 132 -7.36 -8.00 -6.58
CA ARG A 132 -8.30 -8.91 -5.89
C ARG A 132 -8.04 -8.82 -4.38
N ARG A 133 -9.03 -8.35 -3.62
CA ARG A 133 -9.04 -8.36 -2.16
C ARG A 133 -8.88 -9.80 -1.66
N LEU A 134 -7.99 -10.02 -0.69
CA LEU A 134 -7.74 -11.32 -0.07
C LEU A 134 -8.35 -11.34 1.34
N ASP A 135 -7.66 -10.71 2.28
CA ASP A 135 -7.89 -10.79 3.73
C ASP A 135 -7.45 -9.49 4.41
N ASP A 136 -7.62 -9.43 5.74
CA ASP A 136 -7.38 -8.25 6.55
C ASP A 136 -6.81 -8.57 7.93
N ALA A 137 -5.89 -7.71 8.40
CA ALA A 137 -5.39 -7.67 9.77
C ALA A 137 -6.08 -6.54 10.53
N ARG A 138 -6.39 -6.73 11.81
CA ARG A 138 -7.15 -5.77 12.63
C ARG A 138 -6.40 -5.40 13.89
N LEU A 139 -6.40 -4.11 14.21
CA LEU A 139 -5.87 -3.57 15.45
C LEU A 139 -7.02 -3.13 16.35
N THR A 140 -7.21 -3.85 17.45
CA THR A 140 -8.04 -3.48 18.62
C THR A 140 -7.14 -3.14 19.80
N GLY A 141 -7.65 -2.71 20.95
CA GLY A 141 -6.89 -2.67 22.21
C GLY A 141 -5.59 -1.87 22.14
N ALA A 142 -5.67 -0.66 21.59
CA ALA A 142 -4.53 0.08 21.05
C ALA A 142 -4.40 1.50 21.59
N ASN A 143 -5.04 1.85 22.72
CA ASN A 143 -4.97 3.20 23.31
C ASN A 143 -5.20 4.30 22.26
N THR A 144 -6.30 4.20 21.52
CA THR A 144 -6.57 5.00 20.32
C THR A 144 -8.03 5.41 20.27
N VAL A 145 -8.30 6.71 20.32
CA VAL A 145 -9.60 7.32 20.01
C VAL A 145 -9.71 7.61 18.52
N THR A 146 -8.70 8.26 17.94
CA THR A 146 -8.70 8.64 16.51
C THR A 146 -7.39 8.18 15.87
N PRO A 147 -7.41 7.20 14.93
CA PRO A 147 -6.22 6.83 14.17
C PRO A 147 -5.87 7.90 13.13
N PHE A 148 -4.59 7.94 12.73
CA PHE A 148 -4.04 8.87 11.72
C PHE A 148 -4.25 10.36 12.06
N HIS A 149 -4.39 10.68 13.34
CA HIS A 149 -4.74 12.03 13.78
C HIS A 149 -3.54 12.98 13.66
N ALA A 150 -3.67 14.00 12.80
CA ALA A 150 -2.72 15.11 12.67
C ALA A 150 -1.26 14.66 12.46
N GLY A 151 -1.10 13.67 11.58
CA GLY A 151 0.16 13.13 11.07
C GLY A 151 -0.11 12.31 9.81
N SER A 152 0.91 11.60 9.32
CA SER A 152 0.81 10.77 8.12
C SER A 152 0.79 9.28 8.49
N LEU A 153 1.01 8.42 7.51
CA LEU A 153 1.26 7.01 7.72
C LEU A 153 2.34 6.55 6.75
N CYS A 154 3.35 5.88 7.27
CA CYS A 154 4.44 5.30 6.49
C CYS A 154 4.51 3.79 6.73
N MET A 155 4.84 3.05 5.68
CA MET A 155 4.95 1.59 5.70
C MET A 155 6.24 1.13 5.05
N VAL A 156 6.85 0.08 5.62
CA VAL A 156 7.99 -0.64 5.00
C VAL A 156 7.84 -2.14 5.24
N GLN A 157 8.16 -2.94 4.22
CA GLN A 157 8.24 -4.39 4.34
C GLN A 157 9.70 -4.84 4.57
N CYS A 158 9.91 -5.78 5.49
CA CYS A 158 11.17 -6.51 5.65
C CYS A 158 10.85 -8.01 5.75
N GLY A 159 11.18 -8.77 4.70
CA GLY A 159 10.81 -10.18 4.61
C GLY A 159 9.29 -10.38 4.67
N ASP A 160 8.83 -11.24 5.57
CA ASP A 160 7.40 -11.51 5.81
C ASP A 160 6.72 -10.48 6.74
N MET A 161 7.39 -9.40 7.14
CA MET A 161 6.85 -8.41 8.07
C MET A 161 6.58 -7.08 7.38
N LEU A 162 5.34 -6.59 7.49
CA LEU A 162 4.96 -5.22 7.14
C LEU A 162 4.95 -4.37 8.41
N TYR A 163 5.77 -3.33 8.48
CA TYR A 163 5.80 -2.36 9.58
C TYR A 163 5.01 -1.11 9.18
N ILE A 164 4.16 -0.62 10.08
CA ILE A 164 3.30 0.55 9.89
C ILE A 164 3.53 1.53 11.03
N ARG A 165 3.90 2.77 10.73
CA ARG A 165 4.04 3.87 11.70
C ARG A 165 3.20 5.06 11.26
N THR A 166 2.48 5.65 12.20
CA THR A 166 1.53 6.75 11.98
C THR A 166 1.37 7.54 13.27
N SER A 167 0.45 8.49 13.32
CA SER A 167 0.00 9.16 14.55
C SER A 167 -1.38 8.67 14.99
N HIS A 168 -1.72 8.96 16.25
CA HIS A 168 -3.06 8.77 16.78
C HIS A 168 -3.36 9.75 17.91
N LYS A 169 -4.65 9.98 18.17
CA LYS A 169 -5.15 10.58 19.41
C LYS A 169 -5.45 9.45 20.39
N MET A 170 -4.81 9.47 21.55
CA MET A 170 -4.86 8.41 22.56
C MET A 170 -6.11 8.48 23.44
N TYR A 171 -6.30 7.47 24.30
CA TYR A 171 -7.28 7.52 25.39
C TYR A 171 -6.96 8.65 26.38
N GLN A 172 -7.95 9.04 27.18
CA GLN A 172 -7.84 10.17 28.08
C GLN A 172 -6.82 9.88 29.19
N ASN A 173 -5.82 10.75 29.35
CA ASN A 173 -4.89 10.65 30.47
C ASN A 173 -5.64 11.00 31.78
N PRO A 174 -5.75 10.07 32.76
CA PRO A 174 -6.48 10.34 34.01
C PRO A 174 -5.86 11.42 34.90
N SER A 175 -4.63 11.88 34.60
CA SER A 175 -3.96 12.92 35.38
C SER A 175 -4.31 14.35 34.96
N ASP A 176 -4.72 14.58 33.70
CA ASP A 176 -5.04 15.92 33.16
C ASP A 176 -6.39 16.00 32.42
N GLY A 177 -7.02 14.86 32.11
CA GLY A 177 -8.30 14.80 31.42
C GLY A 177 -8.22 15.03 29.92
N LEU A 178 -7.02 14.95 29.30
CA LEU A 178 -6.82 15.21 27.89
C LEU A 178 -6.50 13.94 27.09
N ASN A 179 -7.05 13.88 25.87
CA ASN A 179 -6.70 12.89 24.85
C ASN A 179 -5.48 13.38 24.06
N HIS A 180 -4.28 13.05 24.53
CA HIS A 180 -3.03 13.48 23.90
C HIS A 180 -2.81 12.81 22.54
N GLN A 181 -2.11 13.48 21.61
CA GLN A 181 -1.64 12.86 20.38
C GLN A 181 -0.24 12.25 20.57
N ALA A 182 0.05 11.15 19.88
CA ALA A 182 1.39 10.56 19.82
C ALA A 182 1.64 9.89 18.47
N ASN A 183 2.85 9.38 18.28
CA ASN A 183 3.13 8.34 17.29
C ASN A 183 2.59 6.97 17.74
N LEU A 184 2.25 6.12 16.77
CA LEU A 184 1.85 4.73 16.95
C LEU A 184 2.63 3.87 15.96
N THR A 185 3.07 2.67 16.37
CA THR A 185 3.66 1.69 15.46
C THR A 185 3.09 0.30 15.72
N PHE A 186 2.89 -0.48 14.67
CA PHE A 186 2.56 -1.89 14.75
C PHE A 186 3.14 -2.63 13.52
N CYS A 187 3.19 -3.95 13.59
CA CYS A 187 3.55 -4.77 12.44
C CYS A 187 2.52 -5.86 12.19
N VAL A 188 2.42 -6.24 10.92
CA VAL A 188 1.59 -7.34 10.43
C VAL A 188 2.51 -8.36 9.79
N GLN A 189 2.38 -9.63 10.19
CA GLN A 189 3.01 -10.73 9.47
C GLN A 189 2.20 -11.00 8.21
N ILE A 190 2.82 -10.84 7.04
CA ILE A 190 2.15 -10.85 5.74
C ILE A 190 1.57 -12.24 5.45
N SER A 191 2.30 -13.32 5.69
CA SER A 191 1.82 -14.69 5.43
C SER A 191 0.53 -15.03 6.18
N THR A 192 0.36 -14.55 7.41
CA THR A 192 -0.79 -14.84 8.29
C THR A 192 -1.85 -13.75 8.35
N MET A 193 -1.48 -12.50 8.00
CA MET A 193 -2.26 -11.27 8.27
C MET A 193 -2.61 -11.08 9.75
N GLU A 194 -1.71 -11.50 10.65
CA GLU A 194 -1.84 -11.28 12.09
C GLU A 194 -1.00 -10.07 12.53
N VAL A 195 -1.55 -9.24 13.43
CA VAL A 195 -0.78 -8.18 14.11
C VAL A 195 0.07 -8.84 15.19
N THR A 196 1.39 -8.96 14.97
CA THR A 196 2.28 -9.71 15.86
C THR A 196 2.84 -8.86 17.00
N ASP A 197 3.01 -7.55 16.79
CA ASP A 197 3.55 -6.62 17.79
C ASP A 197 3.06 -5.19 17.56
N ARG A 198 3.07 -4.37 18.63
CA ARG A 198 2.56 -3.00 18.65
C ARG A 198 3.18 -2.16 19.76
N HIS A 199 3.41 -0.89 19.45
CA HIS A 199 3.81 0.15 20.37
C HIS A 199 2.80 1.30 20.28
N THR A 200 1.90 1.36 21.26
CA THR A 200 0.74 2.28 21.28
C THR A 200 0.54 2.95 22.65
N ALA A 201 1.45 2.71 23.60
CA ALA A 201 1.36 3.20 24.98
C ALA A 201 2.34 4.35 25.20
N VAL A 202 2.07 5.19 26.20
CA VAL A 202 2.97 6.29 26.62
C VAL A 202 4.21 5.70 27.31
N SER A 203 5.19 5.28 26.51
CA SER A 203 6.37 4.55 26.99
C SER A 203 7.61 4.88 26.17
N ARG A 204 8.68 5.31 26.85
CA ARG A 204 10.02 5.45 26.23
C ARG A 204 10.74 4.11 25.99
N PHE A 205 10.15 2.99 26.45
CA PHE A 205 10.56 1.63 26.09
C PHE A 205 9.73 1.16 24.90
N GLY A 206 10.37 0.62 23.87
CA GLY A 206 9.76 0.31 22.58
C GLY A 206 10.51 1.01 21.44
N PHE A 207 9.89 1.08 20.27
CA PHE A 207 10.45 1.76 19.09
C PHE A 207 10.13 3.27 19.07
N GLY A 208 10.39 3.91 20.22
CA GLY A 208 10.25 5.34 20.48
C GLY A 208 8.81 5.83 20.65
N TYR A 209 8.59 6.61 21.71
CA TYR A 209 7.39 7.45 21.89
C TYR A 209 7.75 8.91 21.63
N VAL A 210 6.93 9.59 20.84
CA VAL A 210 7.05 11.01 20.49
C VAL A 210 5.67 11.64 20.62
N SER A 211 5.54 12.61 21.52
CA SER A 211 4.28 13.29 21.76
C SER A 211 3.99 14.28 20.63
N HIS A 212 2.72 14.35 20.24
CA HIS A 212 2.23 15.13 19.09
C HIS A 212 3.12 14.93 17.85
N SER A 213 3.44 13.68 17.49
CA SER A 213 4.19 13.40 16.27
C SER A 213 3.39 13.88 15.05
N PHE A 214 3.85 14.97 14.42
CA PHE A 214 3.14 15.68 13.35
C PHE A 214 3.40 15.13 11.95
N ASN A 215 4.36 14.22 11.79
CA ASN A 215 4.62 13.43 10.58
C ASN A 215 5.56 12.27 10.92
N GLN A 216 5.43 11.15 10.21
CA GLN A 216 6.14 9.90 10.47
C GLN A 216 6.75 9.35 9.18
N PHE A 217 8.00 8.90 9.27
CA PHE A 217 8.64 8.12 8.21
C PHE A 217 9.19 6.81 8.77
N LEU A 218 9.22 5.78 7.92
CA LEU A 218 9.94 4.53 8.14
C LEU A 218 10.96 4.32 7.02
N ALA A 219 12.09 3.71 7.36
CA ALA A 219 13.08 3.25 6.40
C ALA A 219 13.77 1.98 6.90
N LEU A 220 14.45 1.28 5.99
CA LEU A 220 15.28 0.12 6.29
C LEU A 220 16.72 0.36 5.82
N ARG A 221 17.68 -0.12 6.61
CA ARG A 221 19.07 -0.33 6.19
C ARG A 221 19.43 -1.77 6.49
N ASP A 222 19.52 -2.59 5.45
CA ASP A 222 19.54 -4.05 5.59
C ASP A 222 18.28 -4.49 6.37
N THR A 223 18.44 -5.18 7.51
CA THR A 223 17.35 -5.46 8.46
C THR A 223 17.17 -4.38 9.53
N THR A 224 17.95 -3.31 9.56
CA THR A 224 17.81 -2.26 10.60
C THR A 224 16.59 -1.39 10.32
N LEU A 225 15.57 -1.48 11.17
CA LEU A 225 14.36 -0.64 11.09
C LEU A 225 14.61 0.75 11.70
N LEU A 226 14.26 1.78 10.94
CA LEU A 226 14.47 3.19 11.26
C LEU A 226 13.15 3.95 11.19
N ALA A 227 13.00 4.94 12.06
CA ALA A 227 11.87 5.86 12.03
C ALA A 227 12.32 7.31 12.21
N ALA A 228 11.62 8.25 11.59
CA ALA A 228 11.77 9.68 11.85
C ALA A 228 10.41 10.28 12.20
N ASP A 229 10.37 11.08 13.27
CA ASP A 229 9.18 11.70 13.82
C ASP A 229 9.40 13.20 14.05
N HIS A 230 8.38 14.01 13.77
CA HIS A 230 8.36 15.44 14.11
C HIS A 230 7.63 15.62 15.45
N GLY A 231 8.35 15.63 16.57
CA GLY A 231 7.76 15.77 17.90
C GLY A 231 7.73 17.21 18.41
N ASP A 232 6.58 17.64 18.94
CA ASP A 232 6.48 18.93 19.64
C ASP A 232 6.80 18.82 21.15
N ALA A 233 6.84 17.59 21.69
CA ALA A 233 7.10 17.31 23.10
C ALA A 233 7.63 15.88 23.38
N TYR A 234 8.43 15.78 24.45
CA TYR A 234 8.97 14.55 25.04
C TYR A 234 9.77 13.57 24.13
N PRO A 235 10.64 14.03 23.21
CA PRO A 235 11.25 15.37 23.17
C PRO A 235 10.67 16.29 22.09
N ARG A 236 10.90 17.59 22.27
CA ARG A 236 10.56 18.64 21.29
C ARG A 236 11.67 18.74 20.24
N ALA A 237 11.61 17.86 19.25
CA ALA A 237 12.66 17.70 18.24
C ALA A 237 12.16 16.93 17.01
N VAL A 238 12.92 17.00 15.93
CA VAL A 238 12.97 15.92 14.94
C VAL A 238 13.74 14.75 15.58
N VAL A 239 13.06 13.62 15.76
CA VAL A 239 13.62 12.42 16.41
C VAL A 239 13.87 11.35 15.37
N LEU A 240 15.12 10.89 15.28
CA LEU A 240 15.51 9.69 14.53
C LEU A 240 15.61 8.51 15.51
N SER A 241 14.83 7.46 15.26
CA SER A 241 14.81 6.23 16.06
C SER A 241 15.39 5.06 15.27
N ARG A 242 16.20 4.22 15.93
CA ARG A 242 16.75 2.97 15.39
C ARG A 242 16.33 1.81 16.28
N CYS A 243 15.62 0.83 15.71
CA CYS A 243 15.19 -0.35 16.45
C CYS A 243 16.41 -1.20 16.83
N ALA A 244 16.48 -1.69 18.08
CA ALA A 244 17.54 -2.63 18.47
C ALA A 244 17.28 -4.07 17.96
N ARG A 245 16.04 -4.39 17.57
CA ARG A 245 15.72 -5.65 16.88
C ARG A 245 15.82 -5.48 15.36
N PRO A 246 16.30 -6.49 14.64
CA PRO A 246 16.22 -6.51 13.18
C PRO A 246 14.75 -6.66 12.73
N GLY A 247 14.38 -5.91 11.70
CA GLY A 247 13.18 -6.14 10.92
C GLY A 247 13.18 -7.51 10.24
N GLY A 248 11.99 -8.04 10.01
CA GLY A 248 11.76 -9.44 9.67
C GLY A 248 11.47 -10.32 10.89
N GLU A 249 11.76 -9.85 12.11
CA GLU A 249 11.25 -10.47 13.35
C GLU A 249 9.78 -10.11 13.58
N GLU A 250 9.02 -11.07 14.12
CA GLU A 250 7.61 -10.91 14.53
C GLU A 250 7.44 -9.83 15.62
N THR A 251 8.50 -9.47 16.34
CA THR A 251 8.50 -8.39 17.33
C THR A 251 9.53 -7.31 17.00
N PHE A 252 9.15 -6.05 17.15
CA PHE A 252 10.05 -4.88 17.14
C PHE A 252 10.11 -4.19 18.53
N SER A 253 9.26 -4.61 19.47
CA SER A 253 9.26 -4.18 20.85
C SER A 253 10.55 -4.62 21.57
N GLY A 254 11.23 -3.63 22.12
CA GLY A 254 12.56 -3.72 22.72
C GLY A 254 13.05 -2.33 23.09
N TYR A 255 14.36 -2.14 23.27
CA TYR A 255 14.91 -0.80 23.30
C TYR A 255 15.08 -0.27 21.88
N ALA A 256 14.99 1.05 21.71
CA ALA A 256 15.45 1.74 20.51
C ALA A 256 16.45 2.81 20.91
N ASP A 257 17.48 2.99 20.07
CA ASP A 257 18.30 4.19 20.17
C ASP A 257 17.51 5.34 19.56
N MET A 258 17.50 6.50 20.22
CA MET A 258 16.86 7.71 19.72
C MET A 258 17.87 8.86 19.72
N VAL A 259 17.85 9.66 18.66
CA VAL A 259 18.67 10.86 18.48
C VAL A 259 17.78 12.02 18.09
N GLU A 260 17.87 13.13 18.81
CA GLU A 260 17.27 14.41 18.46
C GLU A 260 18.12 15.07 17.37
N VAL A 261 17.83 14.77 16.10
CA VAL A 261 18.65 15.21 14.96
C VAL A 261 18.51 16.70 14.65
N LEU A 262 17.39 17.30 15.08
CA LEU A 262 17.18 18.74 15.08
C LEU A 262 16.27 19.11 16.26
N PRO A 263 16.81 19.63 17.38
CA PRO A 263 16.02 20.22 18.46
C PRO A 263 15.16 21.38 17.93
N ILE A 264 13.95 21.52 18.47
CA ILE A 264 12.99 22.55 18.06
C ILE A 264 12.82 23.55 19.21
N CYS A 265 12.87 24.84 18.91
CA CYS A 265 12.74 25.91 19.91
C CYS A 265 11.28 26.07 20.41
N GLY A 266 11.12 26.69 21.57
CA GLY A 266 9.83 26.83 22.27
C GLY A 266 9.65 25.84 23.41
N GLU A 267 8.53 25.95 24.11
CA GLU A 267 8.20 25.16 25.29
C GLU A 267 7.34 23.93 24.97
N THR A 268 7.24 23.02 25.93
CA THR A 268 6.31 21.88 25.82
C THR A 268 4.87 22.37 25.81
N GLY A 269 4.14 22.10 24.73
CA GLY A 269 2.78 22.62 24.48
C GLY A 269 2.70 23.72 23.42
N ASP A 270 3.83 24.19 22.87
CA ASP A 270 3.85 25.04 21.69
C ASP A 270 3.62 24.22 20.41
N ASN A 271 2.35 23.99 20.06
CA ASN A 271 1.97 23.20 18.88
C ASN A 271 2.37 23.84 17.52
N ARG A 272 3.04 25.01 17.52
CA ARG A 272 3.73 25.59 16.35
C ARG A 272 5.22 25.30 16.45
N THR A 273 5.85 24.90 15.34
CA THR A 273 7.28 24.56 15.30
C THR A 273 8.05 25.20 14.14
N GLY A 274 7.35 25.84 13.18
CA GLY A 274 7.95 26.40 11.96
C GLY A 274 8.55 25.36 10.99
N LEU A 275 8.41 24.06 11.30
CA LEU A 275 9.12 22.94 10.68
C LEU A 275 8.18 21.95 9.99
N SER A 276 8.63 21.34 8.90
CA SER A 276 8.02 20.16 8.26
C SER A 276 9.09 19.14 7.87
N LEU A 277 8.73 17.86 7.89
CA LEU A 277 9.57 16.75 7.44
C LEU A 277 9.10 16.24 6.07
N GLY A 278 10.07 15.97 5.21
CA GLY A 278 9.88 15.61 3.80
C GLY A 278 10.46 14.24 3.40
N GLY A 279 11.28 13.63 4.25
CA GLY A 279 11.72 12.24 4.02
C GLY A 279 12.76 11.73 5.01
N LEU A 280 12.87 10.41 5.06
CA LEU A 280 13.92 9.64 5.72
C LEU A 280 14.54 8.69 4.71
N ALA A 281 15.87 8.65 4.61
CA ALA A 281 16.59 7.68 3.79
C ALA A 281 17.81 7.15 4.52
N ALA A 282 18.11 5.85 4.33
CA ALA A 282 19.35 5.24 4.80
C ALA A 282 20.31 5.00 3.63
N THR A 283 21.58 5.29 3.84
CA THR A 283 22.68 5.15 2.87
C THR A 283 23.69 4.10 3.35
N SER A 284 24.79 3.89 2.64
CA SER A 284 25.84 2.98 3.12
C SER A 284 26.48 3.50 4.42
N SER A 285 26.55 4.83 4.57
CA SER A 285 27.31 5.53 5.62
C SER A 285 26.47 6.22 6.69
N ALA A 286 25.24 6.65 6.39
CA ALA A 286 24.45 7.51 7.26
C ALA A 286 22.93 7.29 7.16
N TYR A 287 22.21 7.90 8.10
CA TYR A 287 20.77 8.08 8.06
C TYR A 287 20.48 9.56 7.84
N LEU A 288 19.69 9.86 6.81
CA LEU A 288 19.41 11.21 6.35
C LEU A 288 17.94 11.55 6.61
N VAL A 289 17.68 12.65 7.31
CA VAL A 289 16.34 13.22 7.44
C VAL A 289 16.32 14.56 6.72
N ALA A 290 15.37 14.73 5.80
CA ALA A 290 15.18 15.98 5.06
C ALA A 290 13.88 16.67 5.48
N GLY A 291 13.89 18.00 5.47
CA GLY A 291 12.73 18.81 5.81
C GLY A 291 12.91 20.27 5.41
N CYS A 292 11.93 21.07 5.82
CA CYS A 292 11.94 22.51 5.64
C CYS A 292 11.64 23.17 6.98
N SER A 293 12.39 24.20 7.36
CA SER A 293 12.22 24.88 8.65
C SER A 293 12.57 26.37 8.56
N VAL A 294 11.91 27.19 9.38
CA VAL A 294 12.47 28.48 9.82
C VAL A 294 13.75 28.26 10.63
N ALA A 295 14.52 29.30 10.91
CA ALA A 295 15.68 29.19 11.78
C ALA A 295 15.26 28.81 13.21
N GLN A 296 15.71 27.66 13.71
CA GLN A 296 15.48 27.22 15.09
C GLN A 296 16.44 27.95 16.04
N ASN A 297 16.19 29.23 16.25
CA ASN A 297 16.83 30.08 17.26
C ASN A 297 15.76 30.77 18.13
N GLU A 298 16.14 31.23 19.32
CA GLU A 298 15.19 31.76 20.32
C GLU A 298 14.45 33.03 19.87
N GLU A 299 14.90 33.72 18.81
CA GLU A 299 14.31 34.97 18.32
C GLU A 299 13.36 34.79 17.12
N SER A 300 13.39 33.65 16.38
CA SER A 300 12.59 33.46 15.15
C SER A 300 12.01 32.04 14.90
N ALA A 301 11.80 31.26 15.95
CA ALA A 301 11.47 29.82 15.90
C ALA A 301 10.13 29.38 15.23
N PHE A 302 9.20 30.28 14.90
CA PHE A 302 7.82 29.90 14.54
C PHE A 302 7.32 30.45 13.20
N ASP A 303 7.56 31.73 12.95
CA ASP A 303 7.01 32.49 11.82
C ASP A 303 8.17 33.19 11.10
N GLY A 304 8.42 32.89 9.82
CA GLY A 304 9.56 33.42 9.07
C GLY A 304 9.82 32.69 7.74
N VAL A 305 10.87 33.07 7.01
CA VAL A 305 11.23 32.39 5.75
C VAL A 305 11.83 31.01 5.99
N ARG A 306 11.27 30.03 5.29
CA ARG A 306 11.56 28.60 5.47
C ARG A 306 12.63 28.13 4.51
N ASN A 307 13.59 27.36 5.01
CA ASN A 307 14.74 26.85 4.27
C ASN A 307 14.80 25.31 4.34
N ILE A 308 15.33 24.71 3.27
CA ILE A 308 15.53 23.26 3.18
C ILE A 308 16.73 22.86 4.03
N PHE A 309 16.56 21.82 4.85
CA PHE A 309 17.63 21.21 5.64
C PHE A 309 17.74 19.70 5.37
N VAL A 310 18.94 19.18 5.58
CA VAL A 310 19.23 17.74 5.65
C VAL A 310 20.08 17.50 6.91
N THR A 311 19.62 16.62 7.79
CA THR A 311 20.45 16.07 8.87
C THR A 311 21.12 14.78 8.41
N SER A 312 22.30 14.49 8.95
CA SER A 312 23.06 13.28 8.66
C SER A 312 23.61 12.67 9.93
N THR A 313 23.07 11.51 10.33
CA THR A 313 23.53 10.74 11.48
C THR A 313 24.34 9.53 11.01
N PRO A 314 25.66 9.45 11.29
CA PRO A 314 26.49 8.33 10.83
C PRO A 314 26.01 6.98 11.34
N ALA A 315 25.90 5.98 10.46
CA ALA A 315 25.31 4.68 10.79
C ALA A 315 26.10 3.92 11.88
N GLN A 316 27.43 4.11 11.90
CA GLN A 316 28.35 3.53 12.89
C GLN A 316 28.46 4.34 14.19
N ASN A 317 28.00 5.60 14.22
CA ASN A 317 28.02 6.47 15.39
C ASN A 317 26.67 7.18 15.54
N PHE A 318 25.67 6.40 15.97
CA PHE A 318 24.30 6.86 16.11
C PHE A 318 24.14 7.69 17.41
N THR A 319 24.64 8.93 17.37
CA THR A 319 24.59 9.87 18.49
C THR A 319 24.27 11.29 18.01
N GLN A 320 23.70 12.09 18.91
CA GLN A 320 23.36 13.50 18.62
C GLN A 320 24.60 14.34 18.31
N SER A 321 25.69 14.15 19.05
CA SER A 321 26.96 14.85 18.84
C SER A 321 27.68 14.47 17.54
N ALA A 322 27.33 13.35 16.92
CA ALA A 322 27.84 12.94 15.61
C ALA A 322 26.91 13.32 14.45
N THR A 323 25.74 13.89 14.73
CA THR A 323 24.77 14.28 13.70
C THR A 323 25.09 15.67 13.15
N GLU A 324 25.25 15.77 11.83
CA GLU A 324 25.46 17.04 11.14
C GLU A 324 24.14 17.60 10.59
N LEU A 325 23.83 18.87 10.88
CA LEU A 325 22.76 19.63 10.23
C LEU A 325 23.34 20.44 9.06
N ARG A 326 22.74 20.35 7.87
CA ARG A 326 23.13 21.14 6.70
C ARG A 326 21.92 21.85 6.10
N TRP A 327 22.02 23.16 5.96
CA TRP A 327 21.07 23.96 5.20
C TRP A 327 21.44 23.90 3.71
N ILE A 328 20.48 23.53 2.87
CA ILE A 328 20.64 23.41 1.42
C ILE A 328 20.29 24.73 0.73
N THR A 329 19.38 25.51 1.32
CA THR A 329 18.98 26.84 0.85
C THR A 329 19.21 27.89 1.93
N SER A 330 19.29 29.16 1.53
CA SER A 330 19.45 30.31 2.42
C SER A 330 18.63 31.50 1.91
N PHE A 331 17.32 31.31 1.76
CA PHE A 331 16.35 32.35 1.42
C PHE A 331 16.23 33.38 2.56
N GLU A 332 16.09 34.65 2.19
CA GLU A 332 16.00 35.80 3.10
C GLU A 332 14.54 36.25 3.30
N ASP A 333 14.24 36.92 4.43
CA ASP A 333 12.92 37.50 4.73
C ASP A 333 12.41 38.54 3.70
N SER A 334 13.28 38.99 2.81
CA SER A 334 12.93 39.86 1.67
C SER A 334 12.24 39.12 0.52
N GLN A 335 12.27 37.77 0.51
CA GLN A 335 11.74 36.94 -0.56
C GLN A 335 10.31 36.45 -0.24
N PRO A 336 9.33 36.62 -1.14
CA PRO A 336 7.90 36.53 -0.82
C PRO A 336 7.38 35.11 -0.50
N ALA A 337 8.18 34.07 -0.74
CA ALA A 337 7.89 32.69 -0.34
C ALA A 337 9.20 31.93 -0.09
N GLY A 338 9.30 31.26 1.06
CA GLY A 338 10.35 30.27 1.32
C GLY A 338 10.10 28.95 0.58
N ALA A 339 10.82 27.90 0.96
CA ALA A 339 10.63 26.59 0.36
C ALA A 339 9.37 25.84 0.86
N SER A 340 8.81 25.03 -0.03
CA SER A 340 7.88 23.96 0.32
C SER A 340 8.54 22.91 1.22
N ASN A 341 7.75 21.97 1.74
CA ASN A 341 8.30 20.70 2.22
C ASN A 341 9.06 20.00 1.05
N PRO A 342 10.24 19.38 1.26
CA PRO A 342 10.95 18.68 0.20
C PRO A 342 10.50 17.22 0.08
N TYR A 343 10.87 16.57 -1.03
CA TYR A 343 10.97 15.11 -1.13
C TYR A 343 12.43 14.68 -1.12
N LEU A 344 12.73 13.62 -0.35
CA LEU A 344 14.02 12.92 -0.38
C LEU A 344 13.83 11.58 -1.11
N VAL A 345 14.45 11.44 -2.28
CA VAL A 345 14.30 10.27 -3.17
C VAL A 345 15.64 9.55 -3.29
N LYS A 346 15.70 8.27 -2.89
CA LYS A 346 16.93 7.47 -2.95
C LYS A 346 17.15 6.90 -4.35
N LEU A 347 18.13 7.43 -5.09
CA LEU A 347 18.47 7.02 -6.47
C LEU A 347 19.40 5.79 -6.53
N GLY A 348 20.10 5.51 -5.44
CA GLY A 348 21.03 4.39 -5.26
C GLY A 348 21.49 4.36 -3.80
N GLU A 349 22.49 3.55 -3.44
CA GLU A 349 22.93 3.46 -2.03
C GLU A 349 23.42 4.80 -1.47
N ASP A 350 24.31 5.47 -2.20
CA ASP A 350 24.97 6.73 -1.80
C ASP A 350 24.71 7.87 -2.80
N ARG A 351 23.54 7.86 -3.46
CA ARG A 351 23.08 8.95 -4.31
C ARG A 351 21.59 9.18 -4.11
N LEU A 352 21.22 10.42 -3.78
CA LEU A 352 19.84 10.83 -3.56
C LEU A 352 19.51 12.08 -4.38
N LEU A 353 18.21 12.32 -4.57
CA LEU A 353 17.63 13.54 -5.09
C LEU A 353 16.86 14.23 -3.96
N LEU A 354 17.04 15.54 -3.84
CA LEU A 354 16.23 16.40 -3.00
C LEU A 354 15.44 17.33 -3.93
N LEU A 355 14.12 17.39 -3.76
CA LEU A 355 13.17 18.02 -4.70
C LEU A 355 12.18 18.89 -3.92
N TRP A 356 11.99 20.16 -4.27
CA TRP A 356 11.08 21.09 -3.58
C TRP A 356 10.52 22.14 -4.54
N GLU A 357 9.54 22.91 -4.10
CA GLU A 357 9.09 24.13 -4.77
C GLU A 357 9.60 25.36 -4.00
N ALA A 358 10.10 26.37 -4.71
CA ALA A 358 10.42 27.68 -4.16
C ALA A 358 10.39 28.74 -5.28
N GLN A 359 9.98 29.97 -4.95
CA GLN A 359 9.93 31.09 -5.91
C GLN A 359 9.10 30.77 -7.18
N GLU A 360 7.98 30.06 -7.01
CA GLU A 360 7.07 29.60 -8.08
C GLU A 360 7.67 28.57 -9.07
N GLU A 361 8.88 28.07 -8.81
CA GLU A 361 9.56 27.05 -9.61
C GLU A 361 9.76 25.72 -8.86
N LEU A 362 9.87 24.63 -9.61
CA LEU A 362 10.39 23.36 -9.11
C LEU A 362 11.92 23.46 -9.05
N GLN A 363 12.49 23.14 -7.90
CA GLN A 363 13.93 23.16 -7.66
C GLN A 363 14.41 21.79 -7.16
N PHE A 364 15.61 21.39 -7.56
CA PHE A 364 16.19 20.12 -7.09
C PHE A 364 17.71 20.11 -7.05
N GLY A 365 18.26 19.22 -6.22
CA GLY A 365 19.70 18.99 -6.10
C GLY A 365 20.00 17.53 -5.77
N PHE A 366 21.21 17.07 -6.09
CA PHE A 366 21.65 15.71 -5.79
C PHE A 366 22.46 15.68 -4.50
N LEU A 367 22.24 14.66 -3.66
CA LEU A 367 23.01 14.43 -2.44
C LEU A 367 23.88 13.17 -2.58
N ASP A 368 25.06 13.19 -1.97
CA ASP A 368 25.86 11.97 -1.75
C ASP A 368 25.35 11.15 -0.55
N GLY A 369 25.96 9.99 -0.31
CA GLY A 369 25.64 9.11 0.82
C GLY A 369 25.78 9.75 2.21
N SER A 370 26.53 10.84 2.33
CA SER A 370 26.64 11.61 3.58
C SER A 370 25.53 12.65 3.73
N GLY A 371 24.70 12.87 2.71
CA GLY A 371 23.68 13.93 2.68
C GLY A 371 24.24 15.30 2.30
N LYS A 372 25.39 15.37 1.63
CA LYS A 372 25.98 16.63 1.16
C LYS A 372 25.55 16.89 -0.29
N LEU A 373 25.23 18.14 -0.60
CA LEU A 373 24.89 18.58 -1.96
C LEU A 373 26.09 18.38 -2.92
N VAL A 374 25.81 17.77 -4.07
CA VAL A 374 26.77 17.49 -5.15
C VAL A 374 26.29 18.19 -6.43
N GLY A 375 27.10 19.11 -6.93
CA GLY A 375 26.78 19.92 -8.10
C GLY A 375 25.92 21.14 -7.78
N ASN A 376 25.15 21.59 -8.76
CA ASN A 376 24.30 22.78 -8.64
C ASN A 376 22.88 22.41 -8.20
N ILE A 377 22.13 23.42 -7.76
CA ILE A 377 20.66 23.35 -7.73
C ILE A 377 20.16 23.61 -9.16
N TYR A 378 19.20 22.79 -9.60
CA TYR A 378 18.55 22.86 -10.89
C TYR A 378 17.14 23.43 -10.71
N HIS A 379 16.63 24.07 -11.76
CA HIS A 379 15.34 24.76 -11.79
C HIS A 379 14.53 24.26 -12.98
N GLY A 380 13.21 24.22 -12.87
CA GLY A 380 12.34 23.86 -13.97
C GLY A 380 10.85 24.11 -13.72
N SER A 381 10.07 24.05 -14.79
CA SER A 381 8.61 24.14 -14.72
C SER A 381 8.01 22.79 -14.32
N GLY A 382 7.53 22.69 -13.09
CA GLY A 382 6.83 21.51 -12.59
C GLY A 382 6.07 21.83 -11.31
N ARG A 383 5.25 20.89 -10.85
CA ARG A 383 4.53 21.01 -9.58
C ARG A 383 4.64 19.72 -8.77
N LEU A 384 4.64 19.88 -7.46
CA LEU A 384 4.58 18.79 -6.50
C LEU A 384 3.14 18.55 -6.02
N SER A 385 2.92 17.35 -5.49
CA SER A 385 1.71 16.87 -4.85
C SER A 385 2.13 15.94 -3.71
N ASP A 386 1.19 15.45 -2.91
CA ASP A 386 1.45 14.40 -1.91
C ASP A 386 1.93 13.05 -2.51
N CYS A 387 1.92 12.90 -3.84
CA CYS A 387 2.52 11.75 -4.52
C CYS A 387 4.04 11.73 -4.35
N GLN A 388 4.52 10.88 -3.44
CA GLN A 388 5.93 10.53 -3.31
C GLN A 388 6.53 10.17 -4.70
N PRO A 389 7.61 10.84 -5.14
CA PRO A 389 8.27 10.49 -6.39
C PRO A 389 8.92 9.10 -6.33
N VAL A 390 8.73 8.32 -7.39
CA VAL A 390 9.19 6.94 -7.56
C VAL A 390 10.18 6.82 -8.70
N ILE A 391 10.97 5.73 -8.73
CA ILE A 391 11.94 5.48 -9.80
C ILE A 391 11.37 4.42 -10.74
N LEU A 392 11.20 4.79 -12.01
CA LEU A 392 10.78 3.90 -13.09
C LEU A 392 11.81 4.01 -14.23
N GLU A 393 12.37 2.87 -14.63
CA GLU A 393 13.42 2.74 -15.66
C GLU A 393 14.65 3.67 -15.46
N GLY A 394 14.94 4.02 -14.21
CA GLY A 394 16.06 4.88 -13.83
C GLY A 394 15.81 6.38 -13.94
N SER A 395 14.60 6.80 -14.32
CA SER A 395 14.11 8.18 -14.18
C SER A 395 13.24 8.32 -12.94
N VAL A 396 13.13 9.53 -12.39
CA VAL A 396 12.23 9.86 -11.27
C VAL A 396 10.90 10.35 -11.83
N TRP A 397 9.79 9.80 -11.32
CA TRP A 397 8.44 10.06 -11.77
C TRP A 397 7.51 10.42 -10.62
N TRP A 398 6.64 11.39 -10.84
CA TRP A 398 5.51 11.73 -9.97
C TRP A 398 4.39 12.34 -10.82
N TYR A 399 3.26 12.69 -10.22
CA TYR A 399 2.20 13.43 -10.90
C TYR A 399 1.61 14.55 -10.05
N CYS A 400 0.95 15.50 -10.70
CA CYS A 400 0.13 16.52 -10.07
C CYS A 400 -1.20 16.60 -10.84
N THR A 401 -2.35 16.68 -10.17
CA THR A 401 -3.66 16.80 -10.84
C THR A 401 -4.09 18.25 -11.01
N ALA A 402 -3.92 19.09 -9.99
CA ALA A 402 -4.22 20.53 -10.05
C ALA A 402 -5.60 20.89 -10.65
N LYS A 403 -6.66 20.16 -10.26
CA LYS A 403 -8.03 20.26 -10.81
C LYS A 403 -8.19 19.72 -12.24
N SER A 404 -7.30 18.84 -12.66
CA SER A 404 -7.33 18.13 -13.96
C SER A 404 -6.99 16.64 -13.79
N GLY A 405 -6.81 15.91 -14.90
CA GLY A 405 -6.23 14.56 -14.85
C GLY A 405 -4.76 14.60 -14.38
N PRO A 406 -4.10 13.45 -14.20
CA PRO A 406 -2.72 13.43 -13.74
C PRO A 406 -1.79 13.95 -14.83
N VAL A 407 -1.12 15.07 -14.53
CA VAL A 407 0.04 15.54 -15.28
C VAL A 407 1.26 14.84 -14.70
N PHE A 408 1.85 13.89 -15.43
CA PHE A 408 3.07 13.22 -14.99
C PHE A 408 4.29 14.10 -15.23
N TYR A 409 5.26 14.04 -14.34
CA TYR A 409 6.56 14.65 -14.50
C TYR A 409 7.63 13.56 -14.51
N ARG A 410 8.61 13.71 -15.39
CA ARG A 410 9.76 12.81 -15.51
C ARG A 410 11.04 13.61 -15.38
N LEU A 411 11.90 13.22 -14.45
CA LEU A 411 13.22 13.80 -14.25
C LEU A 411 14.28 12.71 -14.51
N ASP A 412 15.19 12.97 -15.46
CA ASP A 412 16.37 12.13 -15.67
C ASP A 412 17.48 12.52 -14.68
N PRO A 413 17.81 11.68 -13.68
CA PRO A 413 18.84 12.00 -12.71
C PRO A 413 20.26 12.00 -13.30
N LYS A 414 20.48 11.63 -14.55
CA LYS A 414 21.80 11.69 -15.21
C LYS A 414 22.06 13.05 -15.84
N THR A 415 21.07 13.61 -16.52
CA THR A 415 21.19 14.91 -17.22
C THR A 415 20.64 16.10 -16.43
N GLY A 416 19.72 15.86 -15.49
CA GLY A 416 18.88 16.91 -14.91
C GLY A 416 17.76 17.37 -15.84
N GLY A 417 17.49 16.65 -16.93
CA GLY A 417 16.37 16.94 -17.82
C GLY A 417 15.03 16.69 -17.11
N LEU A 418 14.15 17.69 -17.15
CA LEU A 418 12.79 17.63 -16.61
C LEU A 418 11.79 17.70 -17.78
N GLU A 419 10.85 16.77 -17.79
CA GLU A 419 9.79 16.66 -18.79
C GLU A 419 8.41 16.60 -18.13
N CYS A 420 7.40 17.11 -18.84
CA CYS A 420 6.00 17.11 -18.44
C CYS A 420 5.21 16.22 -19.40
N LEU A 421 4.87 15.01 -18.95
CA LEU A 421 4.29 13.93 -19.74
C LEU A 421 2.80 13.75 -19.40
N ASN A 422 2.01 14.76 -19.75
CA ASN A 422 0.64 14.59 -20.24
C ASN A 422 0.14 15.86 -20.94
N GLY A 423 1.03 16.52 -21.69
CA GLY A 423 0.71 17.72 -22.44
C GLY A 423 0.18 17.48 -23.85
N SER A 424 0.30 16.28 -24.42
CA SER A 424 -0.05 16.05 -25.83
C SER A 424 -1.56 15.95 -26.07
N VAL A 425 -2.05 16.67 -27.08
CA VAL A 425 -3.46 17.00 -27.31
C VAL A 425 -3.80 16.88 -28.80
N SER A 426 -4.93 16.25 -29.13
CA SER A 426 -5.39 16.09 -30.52
C SER A 426 -6.22 17.30 -30.96
N VAL A 427 -5.75 18.01 -31.97
CA VAL A 427 -6.42 19.16 -32.58
C VAL A 427 -7.03 18.73 -33.90
N THR A 428 -8.35 18.59 -33.94
CA THR A 428 -9.10 18.37 -35.17
C THR A 428 -9.07 19.65 -36.01
N LEU A 429 -8.88 19.53 -37.32
CA LEU A 429 -8.89 20.67 -38.25
C LEU A 429 -10.16 20.58 -39.11
N ASP A 430 -11.15 21.43 -38.82
CA ASP A 430 -12.41 21.52 -39.57
C ASP A 430 -12.28 22.57 -40.70
N PRO A 431 -12.26 22.14 -41.98
CA PRO A 431 -12.14 23.04 -43.11
C PRO A 431 -13.43 23.85 -43.41
N ASN A 432 -14.50 23.71 -42.61
CA ASN A 432 -15.70 24.53 -42.63
C ASN A 432 -16.29 24.69 -44.05
N GLY A 433 -16.59 23.55 -44.68
CA GLY A 433 -17.08 23.45 -46.07
C GLY A 433 -16.00 23.39 -47.16
N GLY A 434 -14.72 23.39 -46.80
CA GLY A 434 -13.61 23.00 -47.68
C GLY A 434 -13.14 21.57 -47.45
N THR A 435 -11.88 21.28 -47.80
CA THR A 435 -11.14 20.06 -47.47
C THR A 435 -9.76 20.43 -46.91
N VAL A 436 -9.22 19.60 -46.01
CA VAL A 436 -7.88 19.76 -45.42
C VAL A 436 -7.23 18.40 -45.25
N SER A 437 -5.90 18.34 -45.34
CA SER A 437 -5.12 17.13 -45.05
C SER A 437 -3.77 17.52 -44.43
N PRO A 438 -3.42 16.99 -43.25
CA PRO A 438 -4.23 16.13 -42.37
C PRO A 438 -5.43 16.90 -41.77
N SER A 439 -6.49 16.18 -41.38
CA SER A 439 -7.65 16.73 -40.65
C SER A 439 -7.52 16.69 -39.13
N MET A 440 -6.34 16.31 -38.63
CA MET A 440 -6.00 16.29 -37.20
C MET A 440 -4.49 16.46 -37.05
N VAL A 441 -4.06 17.23 -36.06
CA VAL A 441 -2.65 17.42 -35.67
C VAL A 441 -2.51 17.25 -34.16
N SER A 442 -1.34 16.85 -33.67
CA SER A 442 -1.09 16.72 -32.23
C SER A 442 -0.18 17.84 -31.75
N VAL A 443 -0.51 18.44 -30.60
CA VAL A 443 0.18 19.61 -30.03
C VAL A 443 0.43 19.43 -28.54
N THR A 444 1.41 20.14 -27.97
CA THR A 444 1.77 19.98 -26.54
C THR A 444 1.39 21.20 -25.72
N TYR A 445 0.52 21.02 -24.72
CA TYR A 445 0.15 21.98 -23.69
C TYR A 445 1.39 22.66 -23.07
N GLY A 446 1.38 24.00 -23.08
CA GLY A 446 2.51 24.83 -22.66
C GLY A 446 3.53 25.17 -23.77
N ALA A 447 3.61 24.38 -24.85
CA ALA A 447 4.40 24.71 -26.06
C ALA A 447 3.55 25.53 -27.06
N SER A 448 4.10 25.87 -28.23
CA SER A 448 3.33 26.52 -29.31
C SER A 448 2.68 25.51 -30.27
N TYR A 449 1.64 25.92 -31.01
CA TYR A 449 0.89 25.03 -31.92
C TYR A 449 1.74 24.51 -33.09
N GLY A 450 2.77 25.26 -33.52
CA GLY A 450 3.57 24.91 -34.69
C GLY A 450 2.82 25.09 -36.03
N PRO A 451 3.48 24.80 -37.17
CA PRO A 451 2.91 25.02 -38.49
C PRO A 451 1.66 24.16 -38.73
N LEU A 452 0.57 24.81 -39.14
CA LEU A 452 -0.72 24.17 -39.45
C LEU A 452 -0.94 24.10 -40.98
N PRO A 453 -1.60 23.05 -41.51
CA PRO A 453 -1.85 22.92 -42.94
C PRO A 453 -2.91 23.91 -43.43
N ASP A 454 -2.76 24.41 -44.66
CA ASP A 454 -3.77 25.24 -45.31
C ASP A 454 -4.87 24.37 -45.96
N PRO A 455 -6.16 24.62 -45.70
CA PRO A 455 -7.27 23.95 -46.36
C PRO A 455 -7.56 24.54 -47.75
N VAL A 456 -8.34 23.84 -48.58
CA VAL A 456 -8.84 24.33 -49.89
C VAL A 456 -10.36 24.23 -50.02
N ARG A 457 -10.99 25.19 -50.70
CA ARG A 457 -12.44 25.24 -50.97
C ARG A 457 -12.71 25.84 -52.35
N LEU A 458 -13.52 25.18 -53.17
CA LEU A 458 -13.88 25.67 -54.50
C LEU A 458 -14.59 27.03 -54.40
N ASP A 459 -14.19 27.98 -55.24
CA ASP A 459 -14.64 29.37 -55.28
C ASP A 459 -14.41 30.19 -53.99
N TYR A 460 -13.45 29.80 -53.14
CA TYR A 460 -13.04 30.59 -51.95
C TYR A 460 -11.52 30.55 -51.68
N ALA A 461 -10.99 31.60 -51.05
CA ALA A 461 -9.62 31.68 -50.53
C ALA A 461 -9.58 31.56 -48.99
N PHE A 462 -8.53 30.94 -48.45
CA PHE A 462 -8.37 30.69 -47.00
C PHE A 462 -7.92 31.94 -46.23
N ALA A 463 -8.52 32.18 -45.06
CA ALA A 463 -8.26 33.35 -44.21
C ALA A 463 -7.54 33.02 -42.88
N GLY A 464 -7.44 31.75 -42.49
CA GLY A 464 -6.75 31.29 -41.28
C GLY A 464 -7.56 30.34 -40.39
N TRP A 465 -6.89 29.81 -39.36
CA TRP A 465 -7.43 28.91 -38.34
C TRP A 465 -7.90 29.67 -37.10
N TYR A 466 -9.07 29.29 -36.57
CA TYR A 466 -9.73 29.96 -35.44
C TYR A 466 -10.30 28.95 -34.43
N LEU A 467 -10.36 29.34 -33.16
CA LEU A 467 -10.95 28.54 -32.06
C LEU A 467 -12.49 28.55 -32.01
N ASP A 468 -13.15 29.15 -33.00
CA ASP A 468 -14.59 29.02 -33.23
C ASP A 468 -14.94 29.07 -34.73
N GLN A 469 -16.14 28.58 -35.06
CA GLN A 469 -16.66 28.51 -36.43
C GLN A 469 -17.08 29.89 -36.98
N GLY A 470 -17.19 30.92 -36.14
CA GLY A 470 -17.62 32.27 -36.52
C GLY A 470 -16.47 33.24 -36.86
N GLY A 471 -15.22 32.87 -36.57
CA GLY A 471 -14.06 33.76 -36.71
C GLY A 471 -13.98 34.85 -35.64
N THR A 472 -14.69 34.70 -34.52
CA THR A 472 -14.84 35.72 -33.46
C THR A 472 -13.84 35.59 -32.32
N LYS A 473 -13.24 34.41 -32.14
CA LYS A 473 -12.15 34.14 -31.16
C LYS A 473 -10.76 34.39 -31.75
N LEU A 474 -9.75 34.21 -30.89
CA LEU A 474 -8.33 34.27 -31.23
C LEU A 474 -8.00 33.44 -32.49
N ARG A 475 -7.32 34.08 -33.45
CA ARG A 475 -6.68 33.45 -34.61
C ARG A 475 -5.47 32.66 -34.13
N VAL A 476 -5.36 31.40 -34.52
CA VAL A 476 -4.24 30.53 -34.14
C VAL A 476 -3.16 30.57 -35.21
N THR A 477 -1.92 30.74 -34.76
CA THR A 477 -0.68 30.75 -35.56
C THR A 477 0.33 29.77 -34.96
N GLU A 478 1.42 29.50 -35.68
CA GLU A 478 2.46 28.57 -35.22
C GLU A 478 3.15 28.96 -33.91
N ASP A 479 3.26 30.27 -33.63
CA ASP A 479 3.78 30.83 -32.37
C ASP A 479 2.74 30.88 -31.24
N THR A 480 1.45 30.63 -31.52
CA THR A 480 0.41 30.69 -30.49
C THR A 480 0.65 29.58 -29.46
N GLN A 481 0.57 29.88 -28.16
CA GLN A 481 0.75 28.88 -27.11
C GLN A 481 -0.47 27.96 -26.98
N VAL A 482 -0.23 26.66 -26.84
CA VAL A 482 -1.23 25.62 -26.58
C VAL A 482 -1.67 25.72 -25.11
N THR A 483 -2.78 26.39 -24.89
CA THR A 483 -3.40 26.59 -23.57
C THR A 483 -4.56 25.64 -23.28
N ILE A 484 -4.88 24.72 -24.21
CA ILE A 484 -5.97 23.75 -24.08
C ILE A 484 -5.36 22.36 -23.92
N GLY A 485 -5.27 21.86 -22.69
CA GLY A 485 -4.69 20.55 -22.32
C GLY A 485 -5.59 19.34 -22.57
N ARG A 486 -6.44 19.39 -23.61
CA ARG A 486 -7.32 18.28 -24.05
C ARG A 486 -7.71 18.44 -25.51
N ASP A 487 -8.15 17.35 -26.12
CA ASP A 487 -8.61 17.32 -27.52
C ASP A 487 -9.63 18.43 -27.85
N HIS A 488 -9.44 19.10 -28.99
CA HIS A 488 -10.25 20.24 -29.42
C HIS A 488 -10.21 20.42 -30.96
N THR A 489 -10.82 21.50 -31.48
CA THR A 489 -10.97 21.73 -32.92
C THR A 489 -10.60 23.16 -33.31
N LEU A 490 -9.88 23.32 -34.43
CA LEU A 490 -9.70 24.60 -35.13
C LEU A 490 -10.56 24.62 -36.40
N TYR A 491 -11.14 25.78 -36.70
CA TYR A 491 -12.06 25.98 -37.81
C TYR A 491 -11.48 26.94 -38.85
N ALA A 492 -11.63 26.59 -40.13
CA ALA A 492 -11.19 27.42 -41.25
C ALA A 492 -12.18 28.56 -41.57
N GLN A 493 -11.65 29.70 -42.01
CA GLN A 493 -12.42 30.84 -42.52
C GLN A 493 -12.07 31.17 -43.98
N TRP A 494 -13.02 31.78 -44.71
CA TRP A 494 -13.03 31.80 -46.18
C TRP A 494 -13.51 33.13 -46.80
N THR A 495 -13.03 33.48 -48.01
CA THR A 495 -13.51 34.65 -48.81
C THR A 495 -13.81 34.26 -50.29
N PRO A 496 -14.88 34.76 -50.97
CA PRO A 496 -15.38 34.16 -52.25
C PRO A 496 -14.67 34.60 -53.57
N ALA A 497 -14.67 33.75 -54.62
CA ALA A 497 -14.19 34.01 -56.00
C ALA A 497 -14.61 32.93 -57.09
N PRO A 498 -15.57 33.18 -58.04
CA PRO A 498 -16.23 32.11 -58.87
C PRO A 498 -15.99 32.06 -60.42
N HIS A 499 -16.37 30.95 -61.13
CA HIS A 499 -16.63 30.89 -62.61
C HIS A 499 -17.51 29.68 -63.14
N THR A 500 -18.04 29.71 -64.40
CA THR A 500 -19.00 28.71 -65.00
C THR A 500 -18.91 28.49 -66.56
N HIS A 501 -19.70 27.55 -67.17
CA HIS A 501 -19.59 27.03 -68.57
C HIS A 501 -20.92 26.96 -69.42
N ASP A 502 -20.84 26.79 -70.77
CA ASP A 502 -21.96 26.79 -71.78
C ASP A 502 -21.71 25.86 -73.03
N TYR A 503 -22.74 25.25 -73.67
CA TYR A 503 -22.64 24.07 -74.62
C TYR A 503 -23.57 24.07 -75.88
N LYS A 504 -23.22 23.33 -76.97
CA LYS A 504 -23.94 23.26 -78.30
C LYS A 504 -23.92 21.85 -79.00
N ALA A 505 -24.87 21.46 -79.89
CA ALA A 505 -25.15 20.05 -80.32
C ALA A 505 -25.26 19.66 -81.85
N ASP A 506 -25.15 18.35 -82.22
CA ASP A 506 -25.23 17.74 -83.60
C ASP A 506 -25.55 16.18 -83.68
N VAL A 507 -26.16 15.59 -84.75
CA VAL A 507 -26.94 14.26 -84.76
C VAL A 507 -26.59 13.19 -85.86
N THR A 508 -26.77 11.86 -85.62
CA THR A 508 -26.51 10.70 -86.55
C THR A 508 -27.45 9.42 -86.37
N PRO A 509 -27.86 8.64 -87.42
CA PRO A 509 -28.87 7.52 -87.35
C PRO A 509 -28.38 6.01 -87.41
N PRO A 510 -29.22 4.97 -87.10
CA PRO A 510 -28.84 3.55 -86.84
C PRO A 510 -29.09 2.44 -87.93
N SER A 511 -28.60 1.20 -87.69
CA SER A 511 -28.72 -0.02 -88.54
C SER A 511 -29.04 -1.34 -87.76
N CYS A 512 -28.93 -2.54 -88.36
CA CYS A 512 -29.24 -3.83 -87.70
C CYS A 512 -28.23 -4.29 -86.63
N THR A 513 -26.96 -3.91 -86.73
CA THR A 513 -25.89 -4.30 -85.78
C THR A 513 -25.24 -3.11 -85.07
N GLU A 514 -25.52 -1.86 -85.48
CA GLU A 514 -24.94 -0.65 -84.89
C GLU A 514 -25.99 0.47 -84.74
N GLY A 515 -25.84 1.32 -83.72
CA GLY A 515 -26.77 2.42 -83.38
C GLY A 515 -26.29 3.81 -83.78
N GLY A 516 -27.20 4.80 -83.78
CA GLY A 516 -26.94 6.23 -84.01
C GLY A 516 -26.95 7.05 -82.71
N TYR A 517 -26.55 8.33 -82.73
CA TYR A 517 -26.42 9.20 -81.55
C TYR A 517 -26.29 10.70 -81.87
N THR A 518 -26.31 11.56 -80.84
CA THR A 518 -26.09 13.02 -80.87
C THR A 518 -24.84 13.41 -80.06
N THR A 519 -24.18 14.53 -80.36
CA THR A 519 -22.97 15.04 -79.66
C THR A 519 -23.16 16.49 -79.20
N TYR A 520 -22.71 16.84 -77.98
CA TYR A 520 -22.77 18.17 -77.35
C TYR A 520 -21.38 18.65 -76.91
N THR A 521 -21.01 19.92 -77.18
CA THR A 521 -19.66 20.48 -76.92
C THR A 521 -19.69 21.86 -76.26
N CYS A 522 -18.85 22.06 -75.24
CA CYS A 522 -18.68 23.32 -74.50
C CYS A 522 -17.94 24.36 -75.34
N THR A 523 -18.48 25.58 -75.44
CA THR A 523 -17.86 26.67 -76.21
C THR A 523 -16.73 27.39 -75.46
N LEU A 524 -16.63 27.22 -74.14
CA LEU A 524 -15.63 27.90 -73.29
C LEU A 524 -14.46 27.00 -72.84
N CYS A 525 -14.64 25.68 -72.73
CA CYS A 525 -13.57 24.76 -72.30
C CYS A 525 -13.37 23.52 -73.20
N GLY A 526 -14.12 23.40 -74.31
CA GLY A 526 -13.95 22.32 -75.29
C GLY A 526 -14.39 20.92 -74.83
N HIS A 527 -14.80 20.75 -73.58
CA HIS A 527 -15.37 19.51 -73.07
C HIS A 527 -16.61 19.09 -73.89
N SER A 528 -16.71 17.83 -74.31
CA SER A 528 -17.84 17.32 -75.10
C SER A 528 -18.31 15.95 -74.63
N TYR A 529 -19.61 15.68 -74.79
CA TYR A 529 -20.24 14.42 -74.47
C TYR A 529 -21.22 14.01 -75.57
N ARG A 530 -21.55 12.72 -75.65
CA ARG A 530 -22.55 12.18 -76.59
C ARG A 530 -23.78 11.72 -75.82
N ASP A 531 -24.94 11.97 -76.39
CA ASP A 531 -26.25 11.68 -75.80
C ASP A 531 -27.29 11.39 -76.89
N THR A 532 -28.53 11.08 -76.52
CA THR A 532 -29.66 10.78 -77.43
C THR A 532 -29.31 9.68 -78.44
N TYR A 533 -29.00 8.49 -77.93
CA TYR A 533 -28.66 7.30 -78.70
C TYR A 533 -29.91 6.61 -79.28
N THR A 534 -29.86 6.20 -80.55
CA THR A 534 -30.86 5.36 -81.19
C THR A 534 -30.29 3.94 -81.38
N PRO A 535 -30.79 2.90 -80.69
CA PRO A 535 -30.20 1.56 -80.75
C PRO A 535 -30.25 0.88 -82.11
N ALA A 536 -29.41 -0.15 -82.28
CA ALA A 536 -29.44 -1.05 -83.43
C ALA A 536 -30.76 -1.86 -83.48
N LEU A 537 -31.26 -2.18 -84.68
CA LEU A 537 -32.57 -2.81 -84.89
C LEU A 537 -32.66 -4.28 -84.42
N GLY A 538 -31.52 -4.92 -84.16
CA GLY A 538 -31.41 -6.20 -83.46
C GLY A 538 -31.89 -7.46 -84.18
N HIS A 539 -31.45 -8.60 -83.67
CA HIS A 539 -31.94 -9.92 -84.07
C HIS A 539 -33.27 -10.22 -83.38
N SER A 540 -34.27 -10.64 -84.15
CA SER A 540 -35.57 -11.09 -83.62
C SER A 540 -35.57 -12.62 -83.62
N LEU A 541 -35.40 -13.25 -82.45
CA LEU A 541 -35.27 -14.70 -82.32
C LEU A 541 -36.65 -15.39 -82.20
N GLY A 542 -36.84 -16.45 -82.96
CA GLY A 542 -38.02 -17.33 -82.89
C GLY A 542 -38.10 -18.15 -81.59
N PRO A 543 -39.11 -19.04 -81.48
CA PRO A 543 -39.27 -19.92 -80.32
C PRO A 543 -38.07 -20.86 -80.17
N ALA A 544 -37.71 -21.16 -78.92
CA ALA A 544 -36.61 -22.07 -78.60
C ALA A 544 -37.03 -23.53 -78.75
N VAL A 545 -36.09 -24.38 -79.19
CA VAL A 545 -36.27 -25.82 -79.26
C VAL A 545 -35.28 -26.47 -78.29
N CYS A 546 -35.79 -27.15 -77.27
CA CYS A 546 -34.98 -27.92 -76.33
C CYS A 546 -34.34 -29.12 -77.07
N LYS A 547 -33.06 -29.35 -76.81
CA LYS A 547 -32.27 -30.47 -77.36
C LYS A 547 -31.86 -31.47 -76.29
N GLN A 548 -31.68 -31.02 -75.04
CA GLN A 548 -31.32 -31.84 -73.89
C GLN A 548 -31.79 -31.16 -72.59
N GLU A 549 -32.39 -31.90 -71.66
CA GLU A 549 -32.82 -31.38 -70.36
C GLU A 549 -31.67 -31.40 -69.32
N PRO A 550 -31.61 -30.45 -68.38
CA PRO A 550 -30.58 -30.40 -67.32
C PRO A 550 -30.81 -31.45 -66.22
N THR A 551 -29.71 -31.95 -65.63
CA THR A 551 -29.72 -32.81 -64.43
C THR A 551 -29.33 -32.00 -63.18
N CYS A 552 -29.14 -32.64 -62.03
CA CYS A 552 -28.64 -31.93 -60.83
C CYS A 552 -27.21 -31.39 -61.00
N THR A 553 -26.38 -32.03 -61.84
CA THR A 553 -24.95 -31.72 -62.03
C THR A 553 -24.63 -31.27 -63.45
N ASP A 554 -25.38 -31.73 -64.46
CA ASP A 554 -25.08 -31.50 -65.87
C ASP A 554 -26.05 -30.48 -66.49
N PRO A 555 -25.54 -29.48 -67.25
CA PRO A 555 -26.39 -28.52 -67.95
C PRO A 555 -27.19 -29.17 -69.09
N GLY A 556 -28.37 -28.62 -69.37
CA GLY A 556 -29.17 -28.89 -70.56
C GLY A 556 -28.78 -27.97 -71.73
N LEU A 557 -29.48 -28.12 -72.86
CA LEU A 557 -29.19 -27.38 -74.09
C LEU A 557 -30.47 -27.06 -74.89
N GLN A 558 -30.59 -25.82 -75.36
CA GLN A 558 -31.63 -25.37 -76.30
C GLN A 558 -31.03 -24.54 -77.45
N GLU A 559 -31.80 -24.31 -78.50
CA GLU A 559 -31.35 -23.52 -79.67
C GLU A 559 -32.45 -22.57 -80.18
N ARG A 560 -32.06 -21.38 -80.65
CA ARG A 560 -32.97 -20.35 -81.21
C ARG A 560 -32.42 -19.79 -82.53
N ALA A 561 -33.30 -19.40 -83.46
CA ALA A 561 -32.90 -18.82 -84.75
C ALA A 561 -33.60 -17.49 -85.05
N CYS A 562 -32.90 -16.56 -85.70
CA CYS A 562 -33.40 -15.22 -86.02
C CYS A 562 -34.36 -15.20 -87.22
N ILE A 563 -35.59 -14.73 -87.04
CA ILE A 563 -36.62 -14.65 -88.10
C ILE A 563 -36.34 -13.60 -89.18
N ARG A 564 -35.35 -12.72 -88.99
CA ARG A 564 -34.97 -11.66 -89.95
C ARG A 564 -33.71 -11.98 -90.78
N CYS A 565 -32.81 -12.85 -90.30
CA CYS A 565 -31.53 -13.13 -90.96
C CYS A 565 -31.04 -14.60 -90.88
N GLY A 566 -31.78 -15.50 -90.22
CA GLY A 566 -31.48 -16.94 -90.19
C GLY A 566 -30.34 -17.37 -89.26
N HIS A 567 -29.65 -16.46 -88.58
CA HIS A 567 -28.58 -16.80 -87.64
C HIS A 567 -29.12 -17.63 -86.45
N SER A 568 -28.53 -18.80 -86.19
CA SER A 568 -28.86 -19.65 -85.03
C SER A 568 -27.88 -19.46 -83.88
N GLN A 569 -28.38 -19.60 -82.65
CA GLN A 569 -27.63 -19.46 -81.42
C GLN A 569 -28.03 -20.58 -80.44
N PRO A 570 -27.08 -21.44 -80.02
CA PRO A 570 -27.28 -22.40 -78.94
C PRO A 570 -27.14 -21.73 -77.57
N GLU A 571 -27.97 -22.13 -76.61
CA GLU A 571 -27.96 -21.67 -75.23
C GLU A 571 -27.95 -22.88 -74.28
N THR A 572 -26.99 -22.91 -73.35
CA THR A 572 -26.95 -23.91 -72.27
C THR A 572 -27.93 -23.56 -71.15
N ILE A 573 -28.68 -24.56 -70.69
CA ILE A 573 -29.57 -24.46 -69.53
C ILE A 573 -28.76 -24.91 -68.30
N ALA A 574 -28.67 -24.08 -67.26
CA ALA A 574 -27.89 -24.41 -66.07
C ALA A 574 -28.37 -25.73 -65.40
N PRO A 575 -27.45 -26.51 -64.77
CA PRO A 575 -27.84 -27.67 -63.98
C PRO A 575 -28.77 -27.26 -62.82
N LEU A 576 -29.69 -28.15 -62.46
CA LEU A 576 -30.77 -27.89 -61.51
C LEU A 576 -30.31 -27.69 -60.06
N GLY A 577 -29.07 -28.08 -59.73
CA GLY A 577 -28.53 -28.12 -58.38
C GLY A 577 -29.18 -29.19 -57.49
N HIS A 578 -28.54 -29.47 -56.35
CA HIS A 578 -29.08 -30.37 -55.34
C HIS A 578 -30.17 -29.67 -54.52
N ALA A 579 -31.29 -30.38 -54.32
CA ALA A 579 -32.39 -29.95 -53.47
C ALA A 579 -32.48 -30.90 -52.27
N TYR A 580 -31.67 -30.60 -51.24
CA TYR A 580 -31.59 -31.37 -50.01
C TYR A 580 -32.90 -31.31 -49.20
N ASP A 581 -33.20 -32.39 -48.50
CA ASP A 581 -34.25 -32.44 -47.48
C ASP A 581 -33.87 -31.63 -46.23
N GLN A 582 -34.71 -31.67 -45.19
CA GLN A 582 -34.45 -30.97 -43.92
C GLN A 582 -33.30 -31.58 -43.10
N GLY A 583 -32.70 -32.69 -43.57
CA GLY A 583 -31.70 -33.46 -42.83
C GLY A 583 -32.30 -34.35 -41.75
N ILE A 584 -31.60 -35.42 -41.41
CA ILE A 584 -31.91 -36.31 -40.28
C ILE A 584 -30.65 -36.44 -39.43
N VAL A 585 -30.78 -36.24 -38.12
CA VAL A 585 -29.68 -36.49 -37.17
C VAL A 585 -29.37 -37.99 -37.19
N ALA A 586 -28.18 -38.34 -37.67
CA ALA A 586 -27.70 -39.72 -37.78
C ALA A 586 -26.92 -40.15 -36.54
N GLN A 587 -26.31 -39.20 -35.83
CA GLN A 587 -25.65 -39.43 -34.54
C GLN A 587 -25.81 -38.18 -33.67
N GLU A 588 -26.32 -38.36 -32.44
CA GLU A 588 -26.42 -37.27 -31.46
C GLU A 588 -25.02 -36.87 -30.92
N PRO A 589 -24.75 -35.58 -30.69
CA PRO A 589 -23.50 -35.13 -30.08
C PRO A 589 -23.42 -35.51 -28.60
N THR A 590 -22.21 -35.83 -28.13
CA THR A 590 -21.89 -35.94 -26.70
C THR A 590 -20.90 -34.85 -26.31
N CYS A 591 -20.53 -34.72 -25.03
CA CYS A 591 -19.48 -33.77 -24.63
C CYS A 591 -18.04 -34.22 -24.97
N THR A 592 -17.86 -35.39 -25.59
CA THR A 592 -16.54 -35.91 -26.00
C THR A 592 -16.50 -36.34 -27.47
N SER A 593 -17.61 -36.24 -28.21
CA SER A 593 -17.68 -36.61 -29.63
C SER A 593 -18.75 -35.78 -30.37
N PRO A 594 -18.44 -35.27 -31.57
CA PRO A 594 -19.41 -34.53 -32.37
C PRO A 594 -20.54 -35.46 -32.84
N GLY A 595 -21.73 -34.87 -33.05
CA GLY A 595 -22.84 -35.54 -33.72
C GLY A 595 -22.74 -35.40 -35.24
N THR A 596 -23.68 -35.98 -35.98
CA THR A 596 -23.80 -35.79 -37.43
C THR A 596 -25.25 -35.70 -37.89
N THR A 597 -25.49 -34.82 -38.86
CA THR A 597 -26.75 -34.72 -39.62
C THR A 597 -26.48 -35.14 -41.06
N VAL A 598 -27.35 -35.99 -41.62
CA VAL A 598 -27.28 -36.43 -43.02
C VAL A 598 -28.42 -35.80 -43.81
N TYR A 599 -28.08 -35.07 -44.86
CA TYR A 599 -29.00 -34.43 -45.80
C TYR A 599 -29.07 -35.26 -47.08
N THR A 600 -30.26 -35.57 -47.60
CA THR A 600 -30.43 -36.32 -48.85
C THR A 600 -31.04 -35.44 -49.94
N CYS A 601 -30.40 -35.37 -51.11
CA CYS A 601 -30.94 -34.66 -52.26
C CYS A 601 -32.18 -35.39 -52.78
N THR A 602 -33.34 -34.76 -52.63
CA THR A 602 -34.65 -35.30 -53.03
C THR A 602 -34.78 -35.60 -54.53
N ARG A 603 -33.89 -35.05 -55.37
CA ARG A 603 -33.89 -35.20 -56.83
C ARG A 603 -32.97 -36.31 -57.35
N CYS A 604 -31.85 -36.60 -56.69
CA CYS A 604 -30.84 -37.55 -57.18
C CYS A 604 -30.32 -38.55 -56.13
N GLY A 605 -30.77 -38.48 -54.88
CA GLY A 605 -30.41 -39.42 -53.81
C GLY A 605 -29.00 -39.27 -53.22
N ILE A 606 -28.17 -38.37 -53.75
CA ILE A 606 -26.86 -38.04 -53.17
C ILE A 606 -27.03 -37.53 -51.74
N ARG A 607 -26.13 -37.94 -50.85
CA ARG A 607 -26.13 -37.59 -49.43
C ARG A 607 -24.92 -36.78 -49.05
N GLU A 608 -25.14 -35.72 -48.28
CA GLU A 608 -24.08 -34.96 -47.60
C GLU A 608 -24.21 -35.16 -46.09
N THR A 609 -23.08 -35.20 -45.38
CA THR A 609 -23.03 -35.36 -43.91
C THR A 609 -22.32 -34.17 -43.30
N GLN A 610 -22.98 -33.50 -42.36
CA GLN A 610 -22.44 -32.34 -41.65
C GLN A 610 -22.26 -32.68 -40.16
N ALA A 611 -21.15 -32.25 -39.58
CA ALA A 611 -20.87 -32.45 -38.15
C ALA A 611 -21.67 -31.46 -37.28
N ILE A 612 -22.18 -31.96 -36.16
CA ILE A 612 -22.77 -31.18 -35.06
C ILE A 612 -21.71 -31.04 -33.98
N SER A 613 -21.45 -29.83 -33.49
CA SER A 613 -20.48 -29.59 -32.43
C SER A 613 -20.76 -30.45 -31.17
N PRO A 614 -19.72 -30.93 -30.46
CA PRO A 614 -19.88 -31.59 -29.17
C PRO A 614 -20.65 -30.72 -28.17
N LEU A 615 -21.38 -31.36 -27.26
CA LEU A 615 -22.08 -30.67 -26.17
C LEU A 615 -21.07 -30.07 -25.17
N PRO A 616 -21.37 -28.95 -24.49
CA PRO A 616 -20.52 -28.46 -23.42
C PRO A 616 -20.45 -29.45 -22.25
N HIS A 617 -19.29 -29.55 -21.61
CA HIS A 617 -19.13 -30.31 -20.38
C HIS A 617 -19.96 -29.68 -19.23
N GLN A 618 -20.45 -30.51 -18.32
CA GLN A 618 -21.17 -30.10 -17.12
C GLN A 618 -20.32 -30.44 -15.89
N TYR A 619 -19.36 -29.56 -15.57
CA TYR A 619 -18.48 -29.73 -14.42
C TYR A 619 -19.20 -29.41 -13.11
N GLY A 620 -19.07 -30.31 -12.13
CA GLY A 620 -19.33 -30.03 -10.72
C GLY A 620 -18.02 -29.85 -9.95
N GLU A 621 -18.03 -29.01 -8.93
CA GLU A 621 -16.85 -28.60 -8.17
C GLU A 621 -16.75 -29.32 -6.81
N LEU A 622 -15.54 -29.69 -6.41
CA LEU A 622 -15.19 -30.14 -5.06
C LEU A 622 -13.93 -29.41 -4.58
N VAL A 623 -14.07 -28.57 -3.55
CA VAL A 623 -12.96 -27.80 -2.98
C VAL A 623 -12.23 -28.60 -1.90
N THR A 624 -10.96 -28.90 -2.13
CA THR A 624 -10.03 -29.46 -1.14
C THR A 624 -9.29 -28.30 -0.46
N PRO A 625 -9.47 -28.06 0.86
CA PRO A 625 -8.81 -26.95 1.54
C PRO A 625 -7.30 -27.23 1.80
N PRO A 626 -6.43 -26.20 1.77
CA PRO A 626 -5.01 -26.36 2.06
C PRO A 626 -4.75 -26.73 3.53
N THR A 627 -3.71 -27.53 3.76
CA THR A 627 -3.20 -27.87 5.10
C THR A 627 -2.02 -26.96 5.47
N CYS A 628 -1.25 -27.26 6.53
CA CYS A 628 -0.03 -26.50 6.84
C CYS A 628 1.09 -26.74 5.81
N THR A 629 1.12 -27.92 5.19
CA THR A 629 2.22 -28.41 4.33
C THR A 629 1.79 -28.79 2.92
N GLU A 630 0.48 -29.01 2.68
CA GLU A 630 -0.08 -29.42 1.39
C GLU A 630 -1.01 -28.35 0.82
N GLU A 631 -0.98 -28.20 -0.51
CA GLU A 631 -1.83 -27.31 -1.27
C GLU A 631 -3.30 -27.74 -1.24
N GLY A 632 -4.19 -26.75 -1.23
CA GLY A 632 -5.60 -26.93 -1.55
C GLY A 632 -5.83 -26.73 -3.04
N TYR A 633 -6.95 -27.22 -3.56
CA TYR A 633 -7.30 -27.14 -4.99
C TYR A 633 -8.79 -27.42 -5.19
N THR A 634 -9.35 -26.93 -6.28
CA THR A 634 -10.71 -27.31 -6.71
C THR A 634 -10.60 -28.43 -7.73
N THR A 635 -11.32 -29.53 -7.49
CA THR A 635 -11.49 -30.61 -8.46
C THR A 635 -12.78 -30.40 -9.23
N HIS A 636 -12.69 -30.22 -10.54
CA HIS A 636 -13.81 -30.17 -11.48
C HIS A 636 -14.04 -31.55 -12.05
N THR A 637 -15.26 -32.09 -11.95
CA THR A 637 -15.60 -33.40 -12.56
C THR A 637 -16.86 -33.28 -13.41
N CYS A 638 -16.77 -33.66 -14.68
CA CYS A 638 -17.90 -33.62 -15.60
C CYS A 638 -18.90 -34.73 -15.26
N SER A 639 -20.12 -34.36 -14.87
CA SER A 639 -21.19 -35.29 -14.48
C SER A 639 -21.63 -36.24 -15.60
N VAL A 640 -21.33 -35.90 -16.86
CA VAL A 640 -21.77 -36.64 -18.06
C VAL A 640 -20.71 -37.63 -18.57
N CYS A 641 -19.42 -37.32 -18.48
CA CYS A 641 -18.34 -38.16 -19.03
C CYS A 641 -17.25 -38.56 -18.04
N GLY A 642 -17.26 -38.06 -16.80
CA GLY A 642 -16.27 -38.40 -15.78
C GLY A 642 -14.87 -37.80 -15.98
N ASN A 643 -14.63 -37.03 -17.06
CA ASN A 643 -13.41 -36.24 -17.18
C ASN A 643 -13.30 -35.29 -15.99
N SER A 644 -12.13 -35.26 -15.37
CA SER A 644 -11.81 -34.38 -14.25
C SER A 644 -10.52 -33.63 -14.47
N TYR A 645 -10.46 -32.39 -13.97
CA TYR A 645 -9.23 -31.62 -13.86
C TYR A 645 -9.19 -30.91 -12.51
N VAL A 646 -8.00 -30.46 -12.11
CA VAL A 646 -7.78 -29.69 -10.88
C VAL A 646 -7.24 -28.31 -11.25
N ASP A 647 -7.78 -27.28 -10.60
CA ASP A 647 -7.34 -25.89 -10.72
C ASP A 647 -7.51 -25.16 -9.38
N CYS A 648 -7.47 -23.81 -9.42
CA CYS A 648 -7.66 -22.96 -8.24
C CYS A 648 -6.78 -23.37 -7.05
N TYR A 649 -5.52 -23.74 -7.35
CA TYR A 649 -4.53 -24.09 -6.34
C TYR A 649 -4.37 -22.98 -5.31
N VAL A 650 -4.44 -23.37 -4.04
CA VAL A 650 -4.20 -22.52 -2.88
C VAL A 650 -2.98 -23.07 -2.16
N ASN A 651 -1.94 -22.25 -2.05
CA ASN A 651 -0.69 -22.61 -1.37
C ASN A 651 -0.95 -23.19 0.04
N PRO A 652 -0.05 -24.03 0.58
CA PRO A 652 -0.17 -24.49 1.95
C PRO A 652 -0.29 -23.30 2.89
N ARG A 653 -1.15 -23.42 3.91
CA ARG A 653 -1.42 -22.34 4.87
C ARG A 653 -0.18 -21.92 5.68
N GLY A 654 0.85 -22.74 5.68
CA GLY A 654 1.97 -22.65 6.61
C GLY A 654 1.57 -23.02 8.04
N HIS A 655 2.58 -23.18 8.88
CA HIS A 655 2.39 -23.31 10.32
C HIS A 655 2.08 -21.94 10.93
N SER A 656 1.01 -21.85 11.73
CA SER A 656 0.78 -20.72 12.63
C SER A 656 1.30 -21.16 14.00
N TRP A 657 2.47 -20.66 14.36
CA TRP A 657 3.13 -21.01 15.62
C TRP A 657 2.45 -20.27 16.78
N ASP A 658 2.35 -20.91 17.94
CA ASP A 658 2.01 -20.21 19.18
C ASP A 658 3.13 -19.22 19.56
N LYS A 659 2.97 -18.48 20.67
CA LYS A 659 3.98 -17.50 21.12
C LYS A 659 5.35 -18.12 21.44
N GLY A 660 5.43 -19.45 21.46
CA GLY A 660 6.57 -20.27 21.82
C GLY A 660 6.90 -20.19 23.31
N ARG A 661 7.03 -21.35 23.94
CA ARG A 661 7.43 -21.45 25.34
C ARG A 661 8.93 -21.70 25.44
N VAL A 662 9.61 -21.00 26.34
CA VAL A 662 10.97 -21.37 26.76
C VAL A 662 10.88 -22.74 27.46
N THR A 663 11.31 -23.79 26.76
CA THR A 663 11.32 -25.17 27.24
C THR A 663 12.62 -25.52 27.94
N THR A 664 13.71 -24.84 27.57
CA THR A 664 14.99 -24.87 28.29
C THR A 664 15.44 -23.43 28.50
N PRO A 665 15.49 -22.91 29.74
CA PRO A 665 15.96 -21.55 29.97
C PRO A 665 17.45 -21.41 29.58
N PRO A 666 17.87 -20.25 29.03
CA PRO A 666 19.27 -19.97 28.80
C PRO A 666 19.99 -19.74 30.14
N THR A 667 21.32 -19.79 30.10
CA THR A 667 22.19 -19.46 31.23
C THR A 667 23.27 -18.49 30.73
N PRO A 668 24.10 -17.89 31.60
CA PRO A 668 25.21 -17.04 31.16
C PRO A 668 26.24 -17.77 30.27
N ALA A 669 26.35 -19.10 30.40
CA ALA A 669 27.35 -19.92 29.70
C ALA A 669 26.77 -20.81 28.58
N LYS A 670 25.45 -20.95 28.46
CA LYS A 670 24.80 -21.85 27.49
C LYS A 670 23.50 -21.24 26.93
N PRO A 671 23.23 -21.37 25.63
CA PRO A 671 21.93 -21.02 25.07
C PRO A 671 20.81 -21.88 25.65
N GLY A 672 19.60 -21.34 25.63
CA GLY A 672 18.36 -22.04 25.93
C GLY A 672 17.65 -22.51 24.67
N VAL A 673 16.47 -23.08 24.84
CA VAL A 673 15.58 -23.52 23.76
C VAL A 673 14.19 -22.95 23.98
N LYS A 674 13.65 -22.31 22.94
CA LYS A 674 12.24 -21.93 22.83
C LYS A 674 11.56 -22.89 21.86
N THR A 675 10.49 -23.55 22.30
CA THR A 675 9.68 -24.47 21.48
C THR A 675 8.36 -23.80 21.14
N TYR A 676 8.01 -23.85 19.87
CA TYR A 676 6.79 -23.34 19.28
C TYR A 676 5.89 -24.51 18.89
N VAL A 677 4.60 -24.43 19.18
CA VAL A 677 3.59 -25.42 18.78
C VAL A 677 2.72 -24.81 17.68
N CYS A 678 2.55 -25.49 16.55
CA CYS A 678 1.65 -25.01 15.51
C CYS A 678 0.19 -25.16 15.96
N THR A 679 -0.53 -24.04 16.10
CA THR A 679 -1.94 -23.99 16.52
C THR A 679 -2.90 -24.73 15.56
N ARG A 680 -2.45 -24.99 14.32
CA ARG A 680 -3.23 -25.61 13.25
C ARG A 680 -3.00 -27.12 13.09
N CYS A 681 -1.80 -27.62 13.39
CA CYS A 681 -1.42 -29.03 13.19
C CYS A 681 -0.69 -29.71 14.36
N ASN A 682 -0.43 -28.98 15.47
CA ASN A 682 0.31 -29.43 16.66
C ASN A 682 1.74 -29.93 16.40
N GLU A 683 2.32 -29.63 15.24
CA GLU A 683 3.75 -29.84 15.00
C GLU A 683 4.59 -28.88 15.85
N ASN A 684 5.84 -29.25 16.12
CA ASN A 684 6.75 -28.48 16.98
C ASN A 684 7.95 -27.94 16.19
N ARG A 685 8.28 -26.67 16.39
CA ARG A 685 9.55 -26.04 15.95
C ARG A 685 10.35 -25.61 17.17
N THR A 686 11.67 -25.74 17.13
CA THR A 686 12.56 -25.27 18.20
C THR A 686 13.54 -24.22 17.71
N GLU A 687 13.85 -23.26 18.57
CA GLU A 687 14.81 -22.18 18.34
C GLU A 687 15.81 -22.10 19.49
N SER A 688 17.08 -21.83 19.16
CA SER A 688 18.15 -21.58 20.15
C SER A 688 18.13 -20.11 20.57
N ILE A 689 17.78 -19.84 21.82
CA ILE A 689 17.90 -18.51 22.41
C ILE A 689 19.28 -18.34 23.04
N GLY A 690 19.98 -17.25 22.71
CA GLY A 690 21.37 -17.04 23.14
C GLY A 690 21.58 -17.06 24.66
N PRO A 691 22.81 -17.33 25.14
CA PRO A 691 23.14 -17.16 26.55
C PRO A 691 22.91 -15.71 26.98
N TRP A 692 22.63 -15.48 28.27
CA TRP A 692 22.46 -14.13 28.81
C TRP A 692 23.78 -13.34 28.73
N PRO A 693 23.88 -12.26 27.93
CA PRO A 693 25.05 -11.40 27.98
C PRO A 693 25.09 -10.65 29.31
N ASN A 694 26.29 -10.28 29.77
CA ASN A 694 26.44 -9.45 30.96
C ASN A 694 26.59 -7.97 30.55
N PRO A 695 25.59 -7.09 30.80
CA PRO A 695 25.72 -5.67 30.52
C PRO A 695 26.43 -4.89 31.65
N PHE A 696 26.69 -5.51 32.81
CA PHE A 696 27.11 -4.82 34.02
C PHE A 696 28.59 -5.02 34.35
N VAL A 697 29.34 -3.92 34.43
CA VAL A 697 30.79 -3.94 34.73
C VAL A 697 31.09 -4.27 36.21
N ASP A 698 30.09 -4.16 37.09
CA ASP A 698 30.17 -4.49 38.51
C ASP A 698 29.58 -5.87 38.88
N VAL A 699 29.19 -6.66 37.87
CA VAL A 699 28.70 -8.04 38.02
C VAL A 699 29.74 -9.00 37.46
N GLU A 700 30.80 -9.24 38.25
CA GLU A 700 31.92 -10.10 37.89
C GLU A 700 31.53 -11.59 37.79
N GLU A 701 32.05 -12.29 36.78
CA GLU A 701 31.83 -13.73 36.59
C GLU A 701 32.45 -14.55 37.74
N GLY A 702 31.78 -15.65 38.13
CA GLY A 702 32.20 -16.47 39.27
C GLY A 702 31.77 -15.94 40.65
N ARG A 703 31.24 -14.71 40.77
CA ARG A 703 30.57 -14.24 41.99
C ARG A 703 29.26 -15.03 42.19
N TYR A 704 28.89 -15.31 43.45
CA TYR A 704 27.68 -16.09 43.77
C TYR A 704 26.37 -15.49 43.22
N TYR A 705 26.35 -14.17 43.00
CA TYR A 705 25.21 -13.43 42.44
C TYR A 705 25.26 -13.29 40.91
N TYR A 706 26.30 -13.75 40.21
CA TYR A 706 26.45 -13.57 38.76
C TYR A 706 25.25 -14.11 37.97
N THR A 707 25.00 -15.42 38.05
CA THR A 707 23.84 -16.05 37.39
C THR A 707 22.50 -15.53 37.92
N PRO A 708 22.26 -15.39 39.24
CA PRO A 708 21.02 -14.80 39.74
C PRO A 708 20.73 -13.37 39.28
N VAL A 709 21.74 -12.51 39.15
CA VAL A 709 21.56 -11.11 38.70
C VAL A 709 21.20 -11.07 37.22
N LEU A 710 21.89 -11.87 36.39
CA LEU A 710 21.55 -11.98 34.97
C LEU A 710 20.16 -12.57 34.78
N TRP A 711 19.81 -13.65 35.50
CA TRP A 711 18.43 -14.15 35.54
C TRP A 711 17.43 -13.05 35.91
N ALA A 712 17.66 -12.32 37.00
CA ALA A 712 16.72 -11.32 37.49
C ALA A 712 16.51 -10.19 36.46
N VAL A 713 17.53 -9.87 35.66
CA VAL A 713 17.46 -8.83 34.62
C VAL A 713 16.74 -9.35 33.38
N TYR A 714 17.08 -10.54 32.87
CA TYR A 714 16.43 -11.11 31.68
C TYR A 714 15.03 -11.67 31.94
N ALA A 715 14.69 -11.97 33.20
CA ALA A 715 13.33 -12.28 33.63
C ALA A 715 12.48 -11.04 33.98
N GLY A 716 13.03 -9.82 33.86
CA GLY A 716 12.32 -8.57 34.18
C GLY A 716 12.06 -8.33 35.68
N VAL A 717 12.61 -9.16 36.56
CA VAL A 717 12.48 -9.08 38.02
C VAL A 717 13.17 -7.83 38.57
N ALA A 718 14.38 -7.56 38.11
CA ALA A 718 15.20 -6.42 38.53
C ALA A 718 15.81 -5.69 37.33
N SER A 719 16.19 -4.43 37.51
CA SER A 719 16.96 -3.64 36.54
C SER A 719 18.30 -3.23 37.15
N GLY A 720 19.25 -2.83 36.31
CA GLY A 720 20.40 -2.04 36.75
C GLY A 720 19.98 -0.73 37.43
N ILE A 721 20.92 -0.08 38.12
CA ILE A 721 20.74 1.31 38.56
C ILE A 721 21.02 2.30 37.42
N ASP A 722 21.84 1.88 36.46
CA ASP A 722 22.08 2.53 35.17
C ASP A 722 22.30 1.44 34.08
N ARG A 723 22.79 1.83 32.90
CA ARG A 723 23.02 0.93 31.76
C ARG A 723 24.14 -0.09 31.99
N THR A 724 25.11 0.21 32.85
CA THR A 724 26.35 -0.57 33.05
C THR A 724 26.61 -0.98 34.49
N HIS A 725 25.77 -0.58 35.46
CA HIS A 725 25.91 -0.97 36.86
C HIS A 725 24.64 -1.58 37.46
N PHE A 726 24.79 -2.71 38.13
CA PHE A 726 23.73 -3.34 38.91
C PHE A 726 23.80 -3.00 40.41
N MET A 727 24.96 -2.62 40.94
CA MET A 727 25.26 -2.42 42.36
C MET A 727 24.90 -3.65 43.24
N PRO A 728 25.48 -4.84 42.99
CA PRO A 728 25.10 -6.07 43.69
C PRO A 728 25.34 -6.04 45.21
N GLU A 729 26.26 -5.22 45.71
CA GLU A 729 26.56 -5.08 47.14
C GLU A 729 25.75 -3.96 47.84
N GLN A 730 24.98 -3.15 47.10
CA GLN A 730 24.11 -2.13 47.69
C GLN A 730 22.90 -2.77 48.40
N THR A 731 22.52 -2.26 49.58
CA THR A 731 21.36 -2.76 50.34
C THR A 731 20.02 -2.41 49.71
N CYS A 732 19.07 -3.36 49.70
CA CYS A 732 17.71 -3.11 49.20
C CYS A 732 16.76 -2.51 50.24
N THR A 733 15.88 -1.61 49.78
CA THR A 733 14.73 -1.15 50.57
C THR A 733 13.56 -2.13 50.51
N ARG A 734 12.59 -1.99 51.43
CA ARG A 734 11.37 -2.81 51.50
C ARG A 734 10.51 -2.69 50.25
N GLY A 735 10.39 -1.48 49.69
CA GLY A 735 9.76 -1.25 48.40
C GLY A 735 10.43 -2.03 47.28
N GLN A 736 11.76 -1.94 47.16
CA GLN A 736 12.51 -2.67 46.12
C GLN A 736 12.33 -4.19 46.22
N VAL A 737 12.44 -4.77 47.42
CA VAL A 737 12.30 -6.22 47.62
C VAL A 737 10.90 -6.71 47.25
N VAL A 738 9.86 -5.99 47.69
CA VAL A 738 8.47 -6.38 47.36
C VAL A 738 8.18 -6.17 45.88
N THR A 739 8.69 -5.12 45.23
CA THR A 739 8.61 -4.96 43.76
C THR A 739 9.30 -6.10 43.01
N PHE A 740 10.48 -6.55 43.45
CA PHE A 740 11.16 -7.69 42.81
C PHE A 740 10.38 -9.00 43.01
N LEU A 741 9.85 -9.24 44.21
CA LEU A 741 9.00 -10.41 44.48
C LEU A 741 7.71 -10.39 43.64
N TRP A 742 7.02 -9.25 43.56
CA TRP A 742 5.82 -9.07 42.74
C TRP A 742 6.08 -9.34 41.26
N ARG A 743 7.19 -8.83 40.71
CA ARG A 743 7.64 -9.13 39.34
C ARG A 743 7.98 -10.61 39.15
N ALA A 744 8.68 -11.22 40.09
CA ALA A 744 8.98 -12.66 40.06
C ALA A 744 7.72 -13.55 40.13
N LYS A 745 6.61 -13.05 40.70
CA LYS A 745 5.30 -13.72 40.68
C LYS A 745 4.40 -13.27 39.50
N GLY A 746 4.93 -12.54 38.52
CA GLY A 746 4.24 -12.21 37.27
C GLY A 746 3.45 -10.89 37.25
N CYS A 747 3.76 -9.96 38.15
CA CYS A 747 3.06 -8.67 38.30
C CYS A 747 1.51 -8.79 38.44
N PRO A 748 0.98 -9.68 39.30
CA PRO A 748 -0.46 -9.81 39.50
C PRO A 748 -1.08 -8.46 39.90
N ALA A 749 -2.11 -8.04 39.18
CA ALA A 749 -2.84 -6.82 39.50
C ALA A 749 -3.55 -6.96 40.87
N PRO A 750 -3.44 -6.00 41.79
CA PRO A 750 -4.19 -6.02 43.03
C PRO A 750 -5.69 -5.79 42.78
N GLU A 751 -6.55 -6.50 43.51
CA GLU A 751 -8.01 -6.28 43.50
C GLU A 751 -8.42 -5.14 44.47
N SER A 752 -7.59 -4.89 45.48
CA SER A 752 -7.82 -3.91 46.54
C SER A 752 -7.75 -2.47 46.02
N ALA A 753 -8.82 -1.69 46.19
CA ALA A 753 -8.90 -0.32 45.68
C ALA A 753 -7.96 0.70 46.38
N GLN A 754 -7.47 0.40 47.60
CA GLN A 754 -6.61 1.31 48.37
C GLN A 754 -5.58 0.53 49.21
N CYS A 755 -4.36 1.07 49.32
CA CYS A 755 -3.32 0.52 50.18
C CYS A 755 -3.62 0.78 51.66
N PRO A 756 -3.52 -0.23 52.56
CA PRO A 756 -3.74 -0.03 53.99
C PRO A 756 -2.63 0.76 54.69
N PHE A 757 -1.51 1.01 54.01
CA PHE A 757 -0.35 1.70 54.58
C PHE A 757 -0.27 3.17 54.13
N LEU A 758 -0.32 4.08 55.10
CA LEU A 758 -0.38 5.53 54.91
C LEU A 758 0.92 6.14 54.35
N ASP A 759 2.05 5.46 54.53
CA ASP A 759 3.36 5.84 54.00
C ASP A 759 3.67 5.28 52.60
N VAL A 760 2.67 4.65 51.96
CA VAL A 760 2.77 4.11 50.58
C VAL A 760 1.97 4.99 49.64
N THR A 761 2.57 6.10 49.20
CA THR A 761 1.92 7.07 48.32
C THR A 761 1.53 6.47 46.96
N PRO A 762 0.30 6.69 46.46
CA PRO A 762 -0.06 6.41 45.07
C PRO A 762 0.92 7.04 44.09
N LYS A 763 1.14 6.38 42.93
CA LYS A 763 2.14 6.72 41.90
C LYS A 763 3.62 6.43 42.24
N ARG A 764 3.96 5.84 43.40
CA ARG A 764 5.31 5.28 43.64
C ARG A 764 5.45 3.93 42.93
N TYR A 765 6.65 3.61 42.43
CA TYR A 765 6.92 2.37 41.66
C TYR A 765 6.65 1.06 42.42
N TYR A 766 6.54 1.13 43.75
CA TYR A 766 6.23 -0.01 44.62
C TYR A 766 4.76 -0.06 45.05
N TYR A 767 3.91 0.90 44.65
CA TYR A 767 2.53 1.02 45.15
C TYR A 767 1.73 -0.27 44.92
N ASP A 768 1.60 -0.71 43.67
CA ASP A 768 0.82 -1.90 43.30
C ASP A 768 1.42 -3.18 43.89
N ALA A 769 2.75 -3.27 43.93
CA ALA A 769 3.47 -4.40 44.52
C ALA A 769 3.23 -4.52 46.04
N VAL A 770 3.22 -3.40 46.77
CA VAL A 770 2.96 -3.37 48.21
C VAL A 770 1.48 -3.58 48.52
N LEU A 771 0.59 -3.04 47.68
CA LEU A 771 -0.86 -3.25 47.74
C LEU A 771 -1.22 -4.74 47.57
N TRP A 772 -0.72 -5.38 46.51
CA TRP A 772 -0.81 -6.83 46.29
C TRP A 772 -0.22 -7.63 47.46
N ALA A 773 0.97 -7.25 47.95
CA ALA A 773 1.59 -7.96 49.06
C ALA A 773 0.82 -7.81 50.38
N ALA A 774 0.05 -6.74 50.57
CA ALA A 774 -0.84 -6.57 51.73
C ALA A 774 -2.07 -7.47 51.60
N GLU A 775 -2.73 -7.42 50.45
CA GLU A 775 -3.92 -8.21 50.10
C GLU A 775 -3.67 -9.72 50.24
N GLN A 776 -2.55 -10.21 49.70
CA GLN A 776 -2.17 -11.62 49.73
C GLN A 776 -1.52 -12.04 51.06
N GLY A 777 -1.52 -11.19 52.10
CA GLY A 777 -0.98 -11.50 53.43
C GLY A 777 0.55 -11.66 53.50
N ILE A 778 1.27 -11.28 52.44
CA ILE A 778 2.74 -11.37 52.36
C ILE A 778 3.38 -10.38 53.34
N THR A 779 2.82 -9.17 53.46
CA THR A 779 3.23 -8.15 54.44
C THR A 779 2.06 -7.70 55.31
N ALA A 780 2.36 -7.48 56.60
CA ALA A 780 1.44 -6.87 57.57
C ALA A 780 1.94 -5.47 58.00
N GLY A 781 2.86 -4.88 57.23
CA GLY A 781 3.52 -3.62 57.56
C GLY A 781 4.72 -3.78 58.52
N VAL A 782 5.19 -2.64 59.04
CA VAL A 782 5.95 -2.56 60.30
C VAL A 782 5.03 -2.30 61.49
N ASP A 783 3.86 -1.70 61.22
CA ASP A 783 2.67 -1.67 62.06
C ASP A 783 1.42 -1.71 61.16
N ALA A 784 0.22 -1.64 61.75
CA ALA A 784 -1.05 -1.78 61.04
C ALA A 784 -1.31 -0.71 59.95
N THR A 785 -0.58 0.41 59.97
CA THR A 785 -0.77 1.56 59.08
C THR A 785 0.49 2.04 58.36
N HIS A 786 1.65 1.43 58.61
CA HIS A 786 2.92 1.80 57.94
C HIS A 786 3.62 0.57 57.36
N PHE A 787 4.11 0.68 56.13
CA PHE A 787 4.93 -0.34 55.47
C PHE A 787 6.43 -0.09 55.64
N ASN A 788 6.86 1.17 55.80
CA ASN A 788 8.24 1.66 55.72
C ASN A 788 8.94 1.29 54.40
N PRO A 789 8.50 1.80 53.23
CA PRO A 789 9.00 1.38 51.93
C PRO A 789 10.50 1.68 51.70
N GLU A 790 11.03 2.75 52.26
CA GLU A 790 12.44 3.14 52.10
C GLU A 790 13.36 2.49 53.16
N GLY A 791 12.80 1.83 54.17
CA GLY A 791 13.55 1.07 55.17
C GLY A 791 14.27 -0.14 54.57
N VAL A 792 15.49 -0.43 55.03
CA VAL A 792 16.33 -1.53 54.52
C VAL A 792 15.80 -2.89 55.01
N VAL A 793 15.78 -3.88 54.10
CA VAL A 793 15.31 -5.25 54.40
C VAL A 793 16.40 -6.10 55.04
N THR A 794 16.07 -6.81 56.12
CA THR A 794 16.95 -7.85 56.69
C THR A 794 16.74 -9.23 56.05
N ARG A 795 17.73 -10.11 56.17
CA ARG A 795 17.66 -11.51 55.68
C ARG A 795 16.46 -12.28 56.22
N GLY A 796 16.13 -12.10 57.50
CA GLY A 796 14.93 -12.70 58.11
C GLY A 796 13.63 -12.17 57.51
N GLN A 797 13.56 -10.86 57.22
CA GLN A 797 12.38 -10.25 56.57
C GLN A 797 12.22 -10.72 55.12
N LEU A 798 13.30 -10.74 54.32
CA LEU A 798 13.30 -11.23 52.94
C LEU A 798 12.73 -12.65 52.86
N VAL A 799 13.28 -13.57 53.66
CA VAL A 799 12.83 -14.97 53.66
C VAL A 799 11.39 -15.12 54.17
N THR A 800 10.97 -14.27 55.11
CA THR A 800 9.56 -14.25 55.57
C THR A 800 8.60 -13.84 54.44
N PHE A 801 8.97 -12.86 53.60
CA PHE A 801 8.16 -12.50 52.43
C PHE A 801 8.06 -13.67 51.43
N LEU A 802 9.17 -14.35 51.15
CA LEU A 802 9.18 -15.51 50.24
C LEU A 802 8.31 -16.66 50.77
N TRP A 803 8.46 -17.02 52.04
CA TRP A 803 7.68 -18.09 52.67
C TRP A 803 6.17 -17.80 52.67
N ARG A 804 5.77 -16.54 52.90
CA ARG A 804 4.36 -16.12 52.84
C ARG A 804 3.83 -16.11 51.41
N ALA A 805 4.61 -15.61 50.45
CA ALA A 805 4.24 -15.66 49.03
C ALA A 805 4.11 -17.11 48.50
N GLY A 806 4.80 -18.06 49.14
CA GLY A 806 4.63 -19.50 48.93
C GLY A 806 3.45 -20.14 49.67
N GLY A 807 2.57 -19.36 50.32
CA GLY A 807 1.41 -19.87 51.06
C GLY A 807 1.70 -20.38 52.47
N CYS A 808 2.77 -19.91 53.11
CA CYS A 808 3.24 -20.34 54.44
C CYS A 808 3.38 -21.88 54.60
N PRO A 809 4.13 -22.61 53.75
CA PRO A 809 4.21 -24.06 53.83
C PRO A 809 4.68 -24.55 55.20
N ALA A 810 3.99 -25.56 55.74
CA ALA A 810 4.33 -26.16 57.02
C ALA A 810 5.73 -26.79 56.99
N VAL A 811 6.47 -26.62 58.07
CA VAL A 811 7.83 -27.15 58.25
C VAL A 811 7.94 -28.03 59.49
N SER A 812 8.89 -28.96 59.45
CA SER A 812 9.16 -29.89 60.55
C SER A 812 10.66 -30.09 60.73
N GLY A 813 11.09 -30.25 61.97
CA GLY A 813 12.50 -30.41 62.32
C GLY A 813 13.05 -29.18 63.06
N ARG A 814 14.37 -29.13 63.23
CA ARG A 814 15.08 -28.03 63.89
C ARG A 814 15.78 -27.19 62.83
N ASN A 815 15.74 -25.87 62.98
CA ASN A 815 16.52 -24.96 62.15
C ASN A 815 18.02 -25.31 62.19
N PRO A 816 18.71 -25.46 61.04
CA PRO A 816 20.14 -25.80 61.01
C PRO A 816 21.04 -24.66 61.50
N PHE A 817 20.54 -23.42 61.55
CA PHE A 817 21.31 -22.26 61.97
C PHE A 817 21.11 -21.96 63.47
N VAL A 818 22.21 -21.79 64.21
CA VAL A 818 22.20 -21.62 65.66
C VAL A 818 21.77 -20.22 66.12
N ASP A 819 21.84 -19.23 65.22
CA ASP A 819 21.43 -17.84 65.44
C ASP A 819 19.96 -17.56 65.08
N VAL A 820 19.18 -18.61 64.83
CA VAL A 820 17.75 -18.54 64.50
C VAL A 820 16.93 -19.19 65.62
N THR A 821 16.45 -18.36 66.55
CA THR A 821 15.72 -18.81 67.75
C THR A 821 14.22 -18.99 67.48
N GLN A 822 13.59 -19.96 68.17
CA GLN A 822 12.23 -20.45 67.88
C GLN A 822 11.11 -19.44 68.17
N ASP A 823 11.39 -18.41 68.97
CA ASP A 823 10.48 -17.31 69.31
C ASP A 823 10.39 -16.20 68.24
N ARG A 824 11.14 -16.32 67.14
CA ARG A 824 11.27 -15.25 66.12
C ARG A 824 10.34 -15.49 64.94
N PHE A 825 9.73 -14.42 64.44
CA PHE A 825 8.79 -14.44 63.30
C PHE A 825 9.33 -15.09 62.01
N TYR A 826 10.66 -15.18 61.86
CA TYR A 826 11.33 -15.77 60.71
C TYR A 826 11.78 -17.23 60.92
N TYR A 827 11.52 -17.86 62.08
CA TYR A 827 12.05 -19.19 62.40
C TYR A 827 11.63 -20.24 61.37
N ASP A 828 10.33 -20.36 61.13
CA ASP A 828 9.75 -21.32 60.19
C ASP A 828 10.12 -20.99 58.75
N ALA A 829 10.10 -19.70 58.39
CA ALA A 829 10.49 -19.23 57.06
C ALA A 829 11.96 -19.55 56.74
N VAL A 830 12.88 -19.40 57.70
CA VAL A 830 14.30 -19.76 57.51
C VAL A 830 14.50 -21.27 57.49
N LEU A 831 13.75 -22.03 58.30
CA LEU A 831 13.77 -23.51 58.24
C LEU A 831 13.28 -24.01 56.87
N TRP A 832 12.20 -23.43 56.35
CA TRP A 832 11.67 -23.68 55.00
C TRP A 832 12.71 -23.37 53.91
N ALA A 833 13.32 -22.19 53.97
CA ALA A 833 14.31 -21.76 52.98
C ALA A 833 15.59 -22.61 53.03
N ALA A 834 15.98 -23.11 54.21
CA ALA A 834 17.09 -24.05 54.34
C ALA A 834 16.73 -25.43 53.75
N ALA A 835 15.54 -25.95 54.06
CA ALA A 835 15.07 -27.24 53.57
C ALA A 835 14.90 -27.27 52.04
N ARG A 836 14.57 -26.13 51.41
CA ARG A 836 14.47 -25.97 49.95
C ARG A 836 15.79 -25.53 49.27
N GLY A 837 16.88 -25.35 50.01
CA GLY A 837 18.15 -24.86 49.44
C GLY A 837 18.15 -23.38 49.00
N ILE A 838 17.05 -22.65 49.19
CA ILE A 838 16.91 -21.21 48.95
C ILE A 838 18.00 -20.44 49.72
N THR A 839 18.32 -20.88 50.94
CA THR A 839 19.47 -20.37 51.70
C THR A 839 20.42 -21.45 52.17
N LEU A 840 21.71 -21.12 52.16
CA LEU A 840 22.80 -21.97 52.68
C LEU A 840 23.44 -21.37 53.95
N GLY A 841 22.81 -20.34 54.53
CA GLY A 841 23.39 -19.53 55.60
C GLY A 841 24.32 -18.43 55.07
N ILE A 842 25.12 -17.86 55.98
CA ILE A 842 26.39 -17.18 55.67
C ILE A 842 27.58 -18.12 55.87
N ASP A 843 27.39 -19.16 56.69
CA ASP A 843 28.25 -20.32 56.87
C ASP A 843 27.34 -21.53 57.24
N ALA A 844 27.93 -22.68 57.51
CA ALA A 844 27.20 -23.93 57.77
C ALA A 844 26.30 -23.91 59.02
N THR A 845 26.48 -22.95 59.94
CA THR A 845 25.75 -22.88 61.21
C THR A 845 25.14 -21.50 61.52
N HIS A 846 25.37 -20.45 60.72
CA HIS A 846 24.77 -19.12 60.93
C HIS A 846 24.01 -18.60 59.71
N PHE A 847 22.86 -17.98 59.94
CA PHE A 847 22.04 -17.34 58.90
C PHE A 847 22.18 -15.82 58.83
N MET A 848 22.52 -15.16 59.95
CA MET A 848 22.47 -13.71 60.18
C MET A 848 21.10 -13.08 59.86
N PRO A 849 20.02 -13.43 60.57
CA PRO A 849 18.66 -12.96 60.25
C PRO A 849 18.48 -11.44 60.34
N ASN A 850 19.26 -10.74 61.16
CA ASN A 850 19.16 -9.29 61.35
C ASN A 850 20.07 -8.48 60.42
N ARG A 851 20.91 -9.12 59.58
CA ARG A 851 21.78 -8.43 58.62
C ARG A 851 20.97 -7.97 57.41
N SER A 852 21.24 -6.76 56.93
CA SER A 852 20.65 -6.20 55.70
C SER A 852 20.96 -7.03 54.46
N CYS A 853 20.00 -7.16 53.54
CA CYS A 853 20.16 -7.81 52.25
C CYS A 853 20.69 -6.85 51.19
N THR A 854 21.68 -7.30 50.42
CA THR A 854 22.15 -6.59 49.22
C THR A 854 21.33 -6.99 47.98
N ARG A 855 21.36 -6.17 46.92
CA ARG A 855 20.67 -6.43 45.65
C ARG A 855 21.04 -7.78 45.04
N GLY A 856 22.33 -8.15 45.06
CA GLY A 856 22.82 -9.46 44.62
C GLY A 856 22.31 -10.60 45.50
N GLN A 857 22.19 -10.39 46.82
CA GLN A 857 21.54 -11.37 47.70
C GLN A 857 20.05 -11.54 47.38
N VAL A 858 19.29 -10.45 47.25
CA VAL A 858 17.84 -10.52 46.94
C VAL A 858 17.61 -11.28 45.62
N ALA A 859 18.39 -10.99 44.57
CA ALA A 859 18.36 -11.74 43.33
C ALA A 859 18.70 -13.23 43.54
N THR A 860 19.70 -13.57 44.36
CA THR A 860 20.08 -14.96 44.68
C THR A 860 18.98 -15.73 45.41
N PHE A 861 18.29 -15.11 46.37
CA PHE A 861 17.18 -15.74 47.09
C PHE A 861 15.97 -15.97 46.16
N LEU A 862 15.62 -14.98 45.33
CA LEU A 862 14.52 -15.09 44.36
C LEU A 862 14.82 -16.14 43.28
N PHE A 863 16.05 -16.16 42.74
CA PHE A 863 16.47 -17.15 41.74
C PHE A 863 16.32 -18.58 42.26
N ARG A 864 16.84 -18.86 43.46
CA ARG A 864 16.75 -20.20 44.06
C ARG A 864 15.32 -20.60 44.46
N GLU A 865 14.47 -19.63 44.80
CA GLU A 865 13.03 -19.90 45.01
C GLU A 865 12.30 -20.21 43.70
N SER A 866 12.83 -19.77 42.56
CA SER A 866 12.29 -20.13 41.23
C SER A 866 12.82 -21.47 40.67
N GLU A 867 13.90 -22.02 41.24
CA GLU A 867 14.52 -23.28 40.78
C GLU A 867 13.96 -24.55 41.45
N GLY A 868 13.23 -24.46 42.55
CA GLY A 868 12.69 -25.61 43.29
C GLY A 868 11.47 -25.31 44.14
#